data_AF-A0A6J7FE64-F1
#
_entry.id   AF-A0A6J7FE64-F1
#
_cell.length_a   1.000
_cell.length_b   1.000
_cell.length_c   1.000
_cell.angle_alpha   90.00
_cell.angle_beta   90.00
_cell.angle_gamma   90.00
#
_symmetry.space_group_name_H-M   'P 1'
#
loop_
_entity.id
_entity.type
_entity.pdbx_description
1 polymer ?
#
loop_
_entity_poly.entity_id
_entity_poly.type
_entity_poly.pdbx_seq_one_letter_code
_entity_poly.pdbx_strand_id
1 'polypeptide(L)'
;MPDLNSLPGVLRLRALTQGDPRVLTAVIDGSPVISHPAFQGADVTAVRGYWLGDREDSQGSTAHATHITSVIFGQPGSEVPGLAPRARGLFIASGVDDDSAESEIGIARAIEYALSQGAQIIHCAFCHPSQTGQTQSWLTDAVRKAEEAGAIIVAPAGNDYGENWCSPAAMPTVLAVGALADDGAPMHFTNFGSRYDGHSIMGPGENVLGAKPDGDVLNEKGTSVAAPVLTGLITAITSALVQAGRPPNPQLVRNVLIATARPCTGAGAGRCIGGEVAVDRALEVLFDGVAIASFAADNARILALQPAPDAPSALSEPPSPASQYQLPPHSSATHHTGEPPLPREAYKREERRGDVVVPAKVEPSIKYPARTFAIGQISYDFGDEITRDSFTEAMGGGYGAGSGIVYDPQAMVDYLDDFPAEARRLIWVLSINGEPRFAITPVGPYAADVYDMLAALFQGQANGSISIASIPGSAEPGTATLLDGTVVRKLHRNGLRGIYGWHPENLAHQCLAAVHADALKGHEQGVAAQARAESIAAGVDDEVFGIDDIASDIWTRLQVAPSRDVQLAVQDFLEEIYFRAPQDPSVSVERALNLAATNGYQIATAFLDALNDGLQYQTYSSEYSPFSRVGGNCWDIILRFKDPVRSTRGAREYRFTIDVADTLPVAVGRVRRWVAVR
;
A
#
# COMPACT_ATOMS: atom_id res chain seq x y z
N MET A 1 -15.29 3.59 34.89
CA MET A 1 -15.68 2.44 34.07
C MET A 1 -17.17 2.56 33.91
N PRO A 2 -17.67 2.85 32.71
CA PRO A 2 -18.94 2.30 32.32
C PRO A 2 -18.68 0.79 32.21
N ASP A 3 -19.19 0.01 33.17
CA ASP A 3 -19.23 -1.44 33.00
C ASP A 3 -19.89 -1.69 31.64
N LEU A 4 -19.30 -2.48 30.74
CA LEU A 4 -19.93 -2.75 29.44
C LEU A 4 -21.32 -3.39 29.62
N ASN A 5 -21.61 -4.00 30.78
CA ASN A 5 -22.96 -4.43 31.16
C ASN A 5 -23.95 -3.29 31.46
N SER A 6 -23.49 -2.08 31.80
CA SER A 6 -24.35 -0.91 32.06
C SER A 6 -24.88 -0.27 30.77
N LEU A 7 -24.31 -0.61 29.61
CA LEU A 7 -24.84 -0.22 28.30
C LEU A 7 -26.21 -0.89 28.06
N PRO A 8 -27.29 -0.10 27.82
CA PRO A 8 -28.62 -0.64 27.57
C PRO A 8 -28.62 -1.70 26.45
N GLY A 9 -29.00 -2.93 26.80
CA GLY A 9 -29.08 -4.07 25.89
C GLY A 9 -27.90 -5.04 25.92
N VAL A 10 -26.74 -4.69 26.49
CA VAL A 10 -25.57 -5.60 26.49
C VAL A 10 -25.79 -6.84 27.36
N LEU A 11 -26.44 -6.71 28.51
CA LEU A 11 -26.85 -7.87 29.32
C LEU A 11 -27.81 -8.80 28.57
N ARG A 12 -28.73 -8.24 27.75
CA ARG A 12 -29.62 -9.02 26.88
C ARG A 12 -28.83 -9.74 25.79
N LEU A 13 -27.89 -9.05 25.14
CA LEU A 13 -27.00 -9.62 24.14
C LEU A 13 -26.17 -10.79 24.70
N ARG A 14 -25.59 -10.63 25.89
CA ARG A 14 -24.83 -11.67 26.60
C ARG A 14 -25.68 -12.88 27.02
N ALA A 15 -26.98 -12.69 27.23
CA ALA A 15 -27.93 -13.77 27.47
C ALA A 15 -28.36 -14.49 26.18
N LEU A 16 -28.35 -13.79 25.03
CA LEU A 16 -28.60 -14.39 23.71
C LEU A 16 -27.40 -15.18 23.20
N THR A 17 -26.17 -14.71 23.44
CA THR A 17 -24.95 -15.35 22.95
C THR A 17 -23.70 -14.95 23.74
N GLN A 18 -22.66 -15.78 23.67
CA GLN A 18 -21.30 -15.42 24.06
C GLN A 18 -20.36 -15.30 22.84
N GLY A 19 -20.89 -15.33 21.62
CA GLY A 19 -20.15 -15.52 20.37
C GLY A 19 -20.44 -16.88 19.73
N ASP A 20 -20.12 -17.01 18.43
CA ASP A 20 -20.28 -18.24 17.66
C ASP A 20 -19.00 -18.51 16.84
N PRO A 21 -18.43 -19.72 16.85
CA PRO A 21 -17.19 -20.02 16.14
C PRO A 21 -17.34 -20.02 14.60
N ARG A 22 -18.56 -19.86 14.06
CA ARG A 22 -18.76 -19.60 12.62
C ARG A 22 -18.49 -18.13 12.25
N VAL A 23 -18.48 -17.23 13.23
CA VAL A 23 -18.15 -15.81 13.03
C VAL A 23 -16.65 -15.60 13.27
N LEU A 24 -15.94 -15.21 12.22
CA LEU A 24 -14.52 -14.87 12.26
C LEU A 24 -14.36 -13.34 12.22
N THR A 25 -13.78 -12.81 13.28
CA THR A 25 -13.39 -11.40 13.41
C THR A 25 -11.86 -11.31 13.32
N ALA A 26 -11.36 -10.64 12.29
CA ALA A 26 -9.95 -10.31 12.16
C ALA A 26 -9.65 -8.99 12.87
N VAL A 27 -8.45 -8.87 13.44
CA VAL A 27 -7.94 -7.65 14.09
C VAL A 27 -6.58 -7.33 13.47
N ILE A 28 -6.47 -6.12 12.93
CA ILE A 28 -5.28 -5.58 12.27
C ILE A 28 -4.69 -4.56 13.23
N ASP A 29 -3.61 -4.96 13.90
CA ASP A 29 -2.92 -4.23 14.98
C ASP A 29 -1.45 -4.72 15.04
N GLY A 30 -0.78 -4.64 16.20
CA GLY A 30 0.40 -5.45 16.57
C GLY A 30 0.05 -6.86 17.05
N SER A 31 1.05 -7.60 17.52
CA SER A 31 0.85 -8.95 18.09
C SER A 31 0.38 -8.90 19.56
N PRO A 32 -0.79 -9.45 19.93
CA PRO A 32 -1.22 -9.50 21.33
C PRO A 32 -0.56 -10.67 22.10
N VAL A 33 -0.50 -10.54 23.43
CA VAL A 33 -0.02 -11.62 24.32
C VAL A 33 -1.12 -12.67 24.51
N ILE A 34 -1.26 -13.60 23.56
CA ILE A 34 -2.29 -14.67 23.59
C ILE A 34 -2.17 -15.59 24.83
N SER A 35 -0.98 -15.70 25.44
CA SER A 35 -0.76 -16.45 26.68
C SER A 35 -1.35 -15.78 27.94
N HIS A 36 -1.86 -14.55 27.84
CA HIS A 36 -2.45 -13.81 28.96
C HIS A 36 -3.66 -14.56 29.57
N PRO A 37 -3.87 -14.56 30.90
CA PRO A 37 -4.96 -15.29 31.56
C PRO A 37 -6.36 -15.00 31.00
N ALA A 38 -6.61 -13.76 30.54
CA ALA A 38 -7.88 -13.37 29.92
C ALA A 38 -8.23 -14.14 28.63
N PHE A 39 -7.29 -14.81 27.97
CA PHE A 39 -7.52 -15.55 26.72
C PHE A 39 -7.56 -17.07 26.90
N GLN A 40 -7.50 -17.59 28.12
CA GLN A 40 -7.49 -19.04 28.39
C GLN A 40 -8.78 -19.72 27.91
N GLY A 41 -8.71 -20.38 26.76
CA GLY A 41 -9.86 -21.04 26.11
C GLY A 41 -10.59 -20.18 25.07
N ALA A 42 -10.00 -19.05 24.64
CA ALA A 42 -10.43 -18.31 23.45
C ALA A 42 -9.95 -19.00 22.17
N ASP A 43 -10.77 -19.01 21.12
CA ASP A 43 -10.37 -19.46 19.77
C ASP A 43 -9.71 -18.29 19.02
N VAL A 44 -8.48 -17.98 19.43
CA VAL A 44 -7.72 -16.80 19.00
C VAL A 44 -6.37 -17.24 18.45
N THR A 45 -6.07 -16.80 17.22
CA THR A 45 -4.79 -17.05 16.55
C THR A 45 -4.14 -15.73 16.14
N ALA A 46 -2.81 -15.65 16.19
CA ALA A 46 -2.05 -14.52 15.63
C ALA A 46 -1.18 -14.99 14.47
N VAL A 47 -1.06 -14.14 13.45
CA VAL A 47 -0.15 -14.29 12.32
C VAL A 47 0.64 -13.00 12.12
N ARG A 48 1.88 -13.14 11.66
CA ARG A 48 2.73 -12.01 11.27
C ARG A 48 2.57 -11.72 9.79
N GLY A 49 2.36 -10.46 9.43
CA GLY A 49 2.35 -10.04 8.03
C GLY A 49 3.69 -10.33 7.36
N TYR A 50 3.69 -11.08 6.25
CA TYR A 50 4.91 -11.47 5.51
C TYR A 50 5.74 -10.27 4.99
N TRP A 51 5.17 -9.07 5.03
CA TRP A 51 5.78 -7.81 4.62
C TRP A 51 6.54 -7.08 5.73
N LEU A 52 6.49 -7.55 6.98
CA LEU A 52 7.18 -6.92 8.13
C LEU A 52 8.62 -7.40 8.33
N GLY A 53 8.97 -8.56 7.77
CA GLY A 53 10.27 -9.20 8.02
C GLY A 53 10.47 -9.61 9.48
N ASP A 54 11.73 -9.75 9.88
CA ASP A 54 12.15 -10.38 11.13
C ASP A 54 12.32 -9.40 12.31
N ARG A 55 11.81 -8.16 12.19
CA ARG A 55 11.84 -7.15 13.28
C ARG A 55 10.80 -7.51 14.35
N GLU A 56 11.08 -7.25 15.63
CA GLU A 56 10.14 -7.46 16.75
C GLU A 56 9.18 -6.27 16.94
N ASP A 57 7.93 -6.54 17.33
CA ASP A 57 6.90 -5.51 17.56
C ASP A 57 7.22 -4.65 18.79
N SER A 58 6.88 -3.36 18.74
CA SER A 58 7.05 -2.45 19.87
C SER A 58 6.23 -2.89 21.08
N GLN A 59 6.73 -2.59 22.29
CA GLN A 59 5.98 -2.86 23.52
C GLN A 59 4.65 -2.09 23.57
N GLY A 60 4.59 -0.89 22.98
CA GLY A 60 3.38 -0.09 22.87
C GLY A 60 2.33 -0.77 22.00
N SER A 61 2.71 -1.20 20.79
CA SER A 61 1.82 -1.92 19.86
C SER A 61 1.36 -3.27 20.44
N THR A 62 2.25 -4.00 21.12
CA THR A 62 1.93 -5.24 21.85
C THR A 62 0.91 -5.00 22.98
N ALA A 63 1.06 -3.90 23.74
CA ALA A 63 0.14 -3.54 24.82
C ALA A 63 -1.24 -3.13 24.28
N HIS A 64 -1.27 -2.28 23.26
CA HIS A 64 -2.47 -1.81 22.59
C HIS A 64 -3.27 -2.98 21.99
N ALA A 65 -2.61 -3.85 21.22
CA ALA A 65 -3.22 -5.06 20.69
C ALA A 65 -3.77 -5.96 21.80
N THR A 66 -3.03 -6.16 22.90
CA THR A 66 -3.48 -6.98 24.04
C THR A 66 -4.74 -6.41 24.70
N HIS A 67 -4.82 -5.09 24.87
CA HIS A 67 -6.00 -4.39 25.39
C HIS A 67 -7.22 -4.62 24.49
N ILE A 68 -7.10 -4.26 23.21
CA ILE A 68 -8.13 -4.41 22.16
C ILE A 68 -8.65 -5.86 22.07
N THR A 69 -7.72 -6.83 22.11
CA THR A 69 -8.05 -8.27 22.08
C THR A 69 -8.94 -8.69 23.24
N SER A 70 -8.68 -8.16 24.45
CA SER A 70 -9.44 -8.48 25.66
C SER A 70 -10.86 -7.91 25.67
N VAL A 71 -11.07 -6.70 25.13
CA VAL A 71 -12.40 -6.09 24.97
C VAL A 71 -13.30 -6.95 24.08
N ILE A 72 -12.73 -7.55 23.02
CA ILE A 72 -13.50 -8.38 22.08
C ILE A 72 -13.64 -9.83 22.59
N PHE A 73 -12.55 -10.51 22.95
CA PHE A 73 -12.49 -11.98 23.15
C PHE A 73 -12.18 -12.45 24.58
N GLY A 74 -11.99 -11.53 25.54
CA GLY A 74 -11.64 -11.88 26.92
C GLY A 74 -12.66 -12.83 27.57
N GLN A 75 -12.19 -13.92 28.16
CA GLN A 75 -13.03 -15.07 28.51
C GLN A 75 -13.94 -14.81 29.72
N PRO A 76 -15.13 -15.44 29.77
CA PRO A 76 -16.03 -15.33 30.92
C PRO A 76 -15.35 -15.83 32.20
N GLY A 77 -15.37 -15.02 33.26
CA GLY A 77 -14.69 -15.34 34.52
C GLY A 77 -13.23 -14.91 34.61
N SER A 78 -12.66 -14.35 33.53
CA SER A 78 -11.44 -13.55 33.62
C SER A 78 -11.74 -12.12 34.10
N GLU A 79 -10.70 -11.36 34.42
CA GLU A 79 -10.82 -9.96 34.86
C GLU A 79 -11.39 -9.02 33.77
N VAL A 80 -11.23 -9.39 32.49
CA VAL A 80 -11.81 -8.67 31.35
C VAL A 80 -12.77 -9.59 30.60
N PRO A 81 -14.04 -9.70 31.02
CA PRO A 81 -15.04 -10.42 30.24
C PRO A 81 -15.36 -9.60 28.98
N GLY A 82 -14.87 -10.06 27.83
CA GLY A 82 -15.07 -9.45 26.51
C GLY A 82 -16.49 -9.62 25.96
N LEU A 83 -16.75 -9.01 24.82
CA LEU A 83 -18.10 -8.95 24.23
C LEU A 83 -18.50 -10.22 23.45
N ALA A 84 -17.55 -10.88 22.78
CA ALA A 84 -17.78 -12.07 21.97
C ALA A 84 -16.73 -13.20 22.22
N PRO A 85 -16.52 -13.65 23.48
CA PRO A 85 -15.46 -14.61 23.83
C PRO A 85 -15.51 -15.99 23.15
N ARG A 86 -16.64 -16.37 22.55
CA ARG A 86 -16.81 -17.66 21.85
C ARG A 86 -16.81 -17.53 20.32
N ALA A 87 -16.53 -16.34 19.79
CA ALA A 87 -16.27 -16.12 18.36
C ALA A 87 -14.80 -16.41 18.03
N ARG A 88 -14.48 -16.59 16.73
CA ARG A 88 -13.10 -16.79 16.27
C ARG A 88 -12.38 -15.46 16.09
N GLY A 89 -11.15 -15.37 16.61
CA GLY A 89 -10.25 -14.25 16.46
C GLY A 89 -9.03 -14.57 15.58
N LEU A 90 -8.72 -13.67 14.64
CA LEU A 90 -7.50 -13.70 13.84
C LEU A 90 -6.76 -12.38 13.94
N PHE A 91 -5.61 -12.37 14.60
CA PHE A 91 -4.76 -11.20 14.75
C PHE A 91 -3.72 -11.17 13.63
N ILE A 92 -3.60 -10.03 12.97
CA ILE A 92 -2.70 -9.83 11.83
C ILE A 92 -1.79 -8.67 12.21
N ALA A 93 -0.56 -8.99 12.61
CA ALA A 93 0.45 -7.97 12.86
C ALA A 93 0.72 -7.23 11.54
N SER A 94 0.41 -5.93 11.51
CA SER A 94 0.54 -5.07 10.32
C SER A 94 1.56 -3.94 10.47
N GLY A 95 2.14 -3.79 11.65
CA GLY A 95 3.20 -2.83 11.97
C GLY A 95 4.19 -3.40 12.99
N VAL A 96 5.33 -2.73 13.10
CA VAL A 96 6.42 -3.07 14.03
C VAL A 96 6.65 -1.92 15.03
N ASP A 97 6.43 -0.71 14.56
CA ASP A 97 6.54 0.59 15.21
C ASP A 97 5.43 1.49 14.65
N ASP A 98 5.10 2.60 15.31
CA ASP A 98 3.93 3.43 14.97
C ASP A 98 3.95 3.88 13.50
N ASP A 99 5.12 4.29 12.98
CA ASP A 99 5.34 4.68 11.58
C ASP A 99 5.06 3.55 10.57
N SER A 100 5.43 2.31 10.88
CA SER A 100 5.15 1.16 9.99
C SER A 100 3.74 0.60 10.15
N ALA A 101 3.12 0.81 11.31
CA ALA A 101 1.78 0.35 11.63
C ALA A 101 0.68 1.15 10.90
N GLU A 102 0.91 2.44 10.70
CA GLU A 102 0.02 3.30 9.91
C GLU A 102 0.19 3.13 8.38
N SER A 103 1.11 2.27 7.93
CA SER A 103 1.40 2.10 6.49
C SER A 103 0.19 1.56 5.72
N GLU A 104 -0.44 2.40 4.89
CA GLU A 104 -1.65 2.05 4.13
C GLU A 104 -1.50 0.80 3.24
N ILE A 105 -0.28 0.49 2.77
CA ILE A 105 0.00 -0.74 2.00
C ILE A 105 0.09 -1.99 2.90
N GLY A 106 0.56 -1.85 4.13
CA GLY A 106 0.48 -2.89 5.15
C GLY A 106 -0.97 -3.19 5.51
N ILE A 107 -1.75 -2.15 5.82
CA ILE A 107 -3.18 -2.24 6.14
C ILE A 107 -3.96 -2.89 4.98
N ALA A 108 -3.72 -2.48 3.72
CA ALA A 108 -4.37 -3.09 2.56
C ALA A 108 -4.04 -4.59 2.41
N ARG A 109 -2.78 -5.00 2.64
CA ARG A 109 -2.38 -6.41 2.63
C ARG A 109 -3.00 -7.20 3.78
N ALA A 110 -3.12 -6.59 4.97
CA ALA A 110 -3.77 -7.19 6.13
C ALA A 110 -5.27 -7.40 5.90
N ILE A 111 -5.97 -6.44 5.29
CA ILE A 111 -7.38 -6.59 4.86
C ILE A 111 -7.51 -7.73 3.86
N GLU A 112 -6.70 -7.77 2.78
CA GLU A 112 -6.76 -8.85 1.80
C GLU A 112 -6.46 -10.23 2.43
N TYR A 113 -5.52 -10.30 3.38
CA TYR A 113 -5.25 -11.53 4.13
C TYR A 113 -6.44 -11.93 5.01
N ALA A 114 -7.04 -11.01 5.77
CA ALA A 114 -8.23 -11.28 6.59
C ALA A 114 -9.38 -11.86 5.75
N LEU A 115 -9.64 -11.27 4.58
CA LEU A 115 -10.64 -11.77 3.63
C LEU A 115 -10.28 -13.16 3.09
N SER A 116 -9.00 -13.44 2.83
CA SER A 116 -8.54 -14.78 2.40
C SER A 116 -8.78 -15.88 3.45
N GLN A 117 -8.79 -15.51 4.74
CA GLN A 117 -9.12 -16.41 5.85
C GLN A 117 -10.64 -16.49 6.11
N GLY A 118 -11.45 -15.75 5.35
CA GLY A 118 -12.90 -15.73 5.46
C GLY A 118 -13.44 -14.84 6.58
N ALA A 119 -12.68 -13.84 7.05
CA ALA A 119 -13.16 -12.92 8.08
C ALA A 119 -14.37 -12.11 7.59
N GLN A 120 -15.45 -12.08 8.39
CA GLN A 120 -16.64 -11.29 8.06
C GLN A 120 -16.63 -9.91 8.74
N ILE A 121 -15.83 -9.75 9.79
CA ILE A 121 -15.63 -8.50 10.51
C ILE A 121 -14.13 -8.26 10.58
N ILE A 122 -13.68 -7.06 10.22
CA ILE A 122 -12.28 -6.66 10.25
C ILE A 122 -12.17 -5.42 11.12
N HIS A 123 -11.52 -5.54 12.27
CA HIS A 123 -11.13 -4.40 13.08
C HIS A 123 -9.79 -3.86 12.58
N CYS A 124 -9.75 -2.61 12.15
CA CYS A 124 -8.52 -1.89 11.86
C CYS A 124 -8.25 -0.97 13.05
N ALA A 125 -7.24 -1.29 13.87
CA ALA A 125 -6.93 -0.53 15.08
C ALA A 125 -6.24 0.81 14.79
N PHE A 126 -5.94 1.10 13.52
CA PHE A 126 -5.14 2.22 13.07
C PHE A 126 -5.95 3.40 12.55
N CYS A 127 -5.36 4.59 12.69
CA CYS A 127 -5.71 5.80 11.97
C CYS A 127 -4.45 6.26 11.25
N HIS A 128 -4.43 6.26 9.92
CA HIS A 128 -3.45 7.09 9.19
C HIS A 128 -4.08 8.48 8.97
N PRO A 129 -3.53 9.57 9.55
CA PRO A 129 -4.12 10.90 9.43
C PRO A 129 -4.25 11.38 7.97
N SER A 130 -5.35 12.04 7.64
CA SER A 130 -5.62 12.61 6.31
C SER A 130 -6.47 13.87 6.42
N GLN A 131 -5.88 15.03 6.07
CA GLN A 131 -6.59 16.31 6.01
C GLN A 131 -7.62 16.40 4.87
N THR A 132 -7.73 15.36 4.03
CA THR A 132 -8.67 15.34 2.90
C THR A 132 -9.59 14.14 2.89
N GLY A 133 -9.40 13.17 3.80
CA GLY A 133 -10.05 11.85 3.77
C GLY A 133 -9.81 11.07 2.47
N GLN A 134 -8.83 11.45 1.67
CA GLN A 134 -8.34 10.65 0.53
C GLN A 134 -7.24 9.71 1.01
N THR A 135 -7.12 8.57 0.34
CA THR A 135 -6.18 7.47 0.62
C THR A 135 -5.62 6.92 -0.69
N GLN A 136 -4.56 6.10 -0.63
CA GLN A 136 -3.96 5.49 -1.82
C GLN A 136 -4.87 4.42 -2.44
N SER A 137 -4.74 4.20 -3.74
CA SER A 137 -5.61 3.32 -4.54
C SER A 137 -5.69 1.88 -4.00
N TRP A 138 -4.59 1.34 -3.47
CA TRP A 138 -4.56 -0.02 -2.92
C TRP A 138 -5.41 -0.21 -1.66
N LEU A 139 -5.50 0.80 -0.79
CA LEU A 139 -6.35 0.73 0.40
C LEU A 139 -7.82 0.91 0.01
N THR A 140 -8.10 1.80 -0.95
CA THR A 140 -9.42 1.90 -1.61
C THR A 140 -9.87 0.56 -2.21
N ASP A 141 -9.01 -0.13 -2.94
CA ASP A 141 -9.33 -1.43 -3.53
C ASP A 141 -9.50 -2.54 -2.48
N ALA A 142 -8.70 -2.56 -1.41
CA ALA A 142 -8.83 -3.55 -0.33
C ALA A 142 -10.14 -3.37 0.45
N VAL A 143 -10.53 -2.13 0.77
CA VAL A 143 -11.80 -1.80 1.42
C VAL A 143 -13.00 -2.16 0.52
N ARG A 144 -12.92 -1.86 -0.78
CA ARG A 144 -13.95 -2.27 -1.76
C ARG A 144 -14.09 -3.79 -1.84
N LYS A 145 -12.99 -4.55 -1.85
CA LYS A 145 -13.02 -6.02 -1.80
C LYS A 145 -13.70 -6.55 -0.53
N ALA A 146 -13.53 -5.88 0.61
CA ALA A 146 -14.20 -6.28 1.85
C ALA A 146 -15.72 -6.09 1.77
N GLU A 147 -16.18 -4.96 1.21
CA GLU A 147 -17.59 -4.72 0.94
C GLU A 147 -18.18 -5.74 -0.05
N GLU A 148 -17.49 -5.97 -1.17
CA GLU A 148 -17.88 -6.96 -2.20
C GLU A 148 -17.97 -8.39 -1.65
N ALA A 149 -17.17 -8.73 -0.63
CA ALA A 149 -17.19 -10.01 0.07
C ALA A 149 -18.28 -10.12 1.16
N GLY A 150 -19.09 -9.07 1.39
CA GLY A 150 -20.09 -9.04 2.46
C GLY A 150 -19.51 -8.80 3.86
N ALA A 151 -18.21 -8.52 3.96
CA ALA A 151 -17.55 -8.18 5.22
C ALA A 151 -17.78 -6.70 5.58
N ILE A 152 -17.45 -6.36 6.83
CA ILE A 152 -17.35 -4.97 7.27
C ILE A 152 -15.94 -4.69 7.80
N ILE A 153 -15.53 -3.43 7.69
CA ILE A 153 -14.35 -2.90 8.38
C ILE A 153 -14.83 -1.91 9.46
N VAL A 154 -14.26 -2.00 10.66
CA VAL A 154 -14.51 -1.10 11.79
C VAL A 154 -13.19 -0.42 12.15
N ALA A 155 -13.17 0.91 12.18
CA ALA A 155 -11.94 1.69 12.39
C ALA A 155 -12.17 2.92 13.29
N PRO A 156 -11.18 3.36 14.09
CA PRO A 156 -11.29 4.54 14.93
C PRO A 156 -11.33 5.83 14.11
N ALA A 157 -12.12 6.81 14.55
CA ALA A 157 -12.18 8.13 13.91
C ALA A 157 -10.93 9.01 14.17
N GLY A 158 -10.13 8.69 15.19
CA GLY A 158 -8.89 9.39 15.57
C GLY A 158 -9.06 10.38 16.72
N ASN A 159 -7.92 10.82 17.26
CA ASN A 159 -7.82 11.56 18.53
C ASN A 159 -7.22 12.98 18.35
N ASP A 160 -7.36 13.59 17.17
CA ASP A 160 -6.69 14.82 16.75
C ASP A 160 -7.48 16.11 17.06
N TYR A 161 -8.44 16.03 17.98
CA TYR A 161 -9.16 17.16 18.61
C TYR A 161 -10.01 18.05 17.68
N GLY A 162 -10.15 17.73 16.38
CA GLY A 162 -10.72 18.64 15.38
C GLY A 162 -11.50 17.96 14.24
N GLU A 163 -11.79 18.75 13.19
CA GLU A 163 -12.33 18.24 11.93
C GLU A 163 -11.20 17.61 11.09
N ASN A 164 -10.80 16.40 11.49
CA ASN A 164 -9.73 15.61 10.88
C ASN A 164 -10.27 14.23 10.50
N TRP A 165 -9.64 13.60 9.50
CA TRP A 165 -10.06 12.30 8.99
C TRP A 165 -8.96 11.26 9.08
N CYS A 166 -9.33 10.03 9.41
CA CYS A 166 -8.43 8.88 9.45
C CYS A 166 -8.71 7.95 8.28
N SER A 167 -7.66 7.48 7.59
CA SER A 167 -7.76 6.30 6.73
C SER A 167 -7.58 5.04 7.58
N PRO A 168 -8.40 3.98 7.41
CA PRO A 168 -9.50 3.84 6.44
C PRO A 168 -10.88 4.34 6.94
N ALA A 169 -11.00 4.84 8.19
CA ALA A 169 -12.29 5.19 8.81
C ALA A 169 -13.15 6.18 8.00
N ALA A 170 -12.55 7.16 7.32
CA ALA A 170 -13.23 8.18 6.52
C ALA A 170 -13.74 7.70 5.14
N MET A 171 -13.75 6.38 4.91
CA MET A 171 -14.22 5.76 3.68
C MET A 171 -15.68 5.28 3.87
N PRO A 172 -16.61 5.53 2.92
CA PRO A 172 -18.06 5.37 3.16
C PRO A 172 -18.56 3.98 3.59
N THR A 173 -17.78 2.94 3.33
CA THR A 173 -18.14 1.53 3.54
C THR A 173 -17.54 0.98 4.84
N VAL A 174 -16.58 1.70 5.41
CA VAL A 174 -16.01 1.46 6.74
C VAL A 174 -16.96 2.02 7.79
N LEU A 175 -17.06 1.38 8.95
CA LEU A 175 -17.72 1.93 10.12
C LEU A 175 -16.69 2.74 10.93
N ALA A 176 -16.81 4.06 10.89
CA ALA A 176 -16.00 4.95 11.71
C ALA A 176 -16.53 4.99 13.15
N VAL A 177 -15.65 4.86 14.14
CA VAL A 177 -16.04 4.88 15.56
C VAL A 177 -15.40 6.04 16.31
N GLY A 178 -16.24 6.94 16.81
CA GLY A 178 -15.85 8.03 17.72
C GLY A 178 -16.01 7.65 19.20
N ALA A 179 -15.43 8.45 20.10
CA ALA A 179 -15.36 8.17 21.53
C ALA A 179 -16.31 9.03 22.38
N LEU A 180 -17.01 8.40 23.31
CA LEU A 180 -17.85 9.02 24.35
C LEU A 180 -17.19 8.90 25.73
N ALA A 181 -17.40 9.91 26.56
CA ALA A 181 -17.13 9.91 28.00
C ALA A 181 -18.11 9.01 28.77
N ASP A 182 -17.82 8.72 30.04
CA ASP A 182 -18.70 7.95 30.94
C ASP A 182 -20.08 8.61 31.15
N ASP A 183 -20.22 9.91 30.85
CA ASP A 183 -21.46 10.69 30.94
C ASP A 183 -22.26 10.80 29.61
N GLY A 184 -21.79 10.17 28.53
CA GLY A 184 -22.39 10.21 27.20
C GLY A 184 -22.04 11.43 26.34
N ALA A 185 -21.16 12.32 26.80
CA ALA A 185 -20.64 13.42 26.00
C ALA A 185 -19.56 12.96 25.01
N PRO A 186 -19.49 13.51 23.77
CA PRO A 186 -18.35 13.29 22.87
C PRO A 186 -17.02 13.72 23.48
N MET A 187 -16.03 12.83 23.49
CA MET A 187 -14.70 13.12 24.04
C MET A 187 -14.05 14.28 23.28
N HIS A 188 -13.47 15.23 24.01
CA HIS A 188 -12.90 16.46 23.44
C HIS A 188 -11.74 16.22 22.44
N PHE A 189 -11.10 15.05 22.46
CA PHE A 189 -10.10 14.64 21.48
C PHE A 189 -10.68 13.95 20.24
N THR A 190 -11.93 13.47 20.27
CA THR A 190 -12.50 12.69 19.15
C THR A 190 -12.57 13.56 17.91
N ASN A 191 -12.07 13.02 16.80
CA ASN A 191 -12.25 13.61 15.49
C ASN A 191 -13.72 13.58 15.08
N PHE A 192 -14.10 14.55 14.27
CA PHE A 192 -15.42 14.70 13.68
C PHE A 192 -15.31 15.26 12.25
N GLY A 193 -16.43 15.43 11.56
CA GLY A 193 -16.47 16.07 10.23
C GLY A 193 -17.28 15.32 9.21
N SER A 194 -17.62 16.00 8.11
CA SER A 194 -18.60 15.54 7.11
C SER A 194 -18.29 14.19 6.44
N ARG A 195 -17.01 13.76 6.36
CA ARG A 195 -16.63 12.43 5.83
C ARG A 195 -16.81 11.28 6.82
N TYR A 196 -17.57 11.49 7.89
CA TYR A 196 -18.08 10.43 8.74
C TYR A 196 -19.61 10.31 8.63
N ASP A 197 -20.27 11.20 7.88
CA ASP A 197 -21.73 11.26 7.82
C ASP A 197 -22.32 10.01 7.12
N GLY A 198 -23.34 9.41 7.74
CA GLY A 198 -24.02 8.22 7.22
C GLY A 198 -23.28 6.88 7.40
N HIS A 199 -22.03 6.88 7.88
CA HIS A 199 -21.23 5.65 8.07
C HIS A 199 -20.40 5.63 9.38
N SER A 200 -20.81 6.41 10.37
CA SER A 200 -20.17 6.49 11.68
C SER A 200 -21.11 6.15 12.84
N ILE A 201 -20.52 5.91 14.00
CA ILE A 201 -21.21 5.77 15.28
C ILE A 201 -20.27 6.16 16.44
N MET A 202 -20.82 6.52 17.58
CA MET A 202 -20.09 6.85 18.80
C MET A 202 -20.22 5.71 19.81
N GLY A 203 -19.09 5.29 20.39
CA GLY A 203 -19.03 4.25 21.43
C GLY A 203 -18.35 4.74 22.71
N PRO A 204 -18.50 4.01 23.83
CA PRO A 204 -17.77 4.29 25.05
C PRO A 204 -16.26 4.22 24.79
N GLY A 205 -15.57 5.35 25.03
CA GLY A 205 -14.14 5.50 24.78
C GLY A 205 -13.41 6.15 25.95
N GLU A 206 -14.02 6.14 27.13
CA GLU A 206 -13.44 6.53 28.41
C GLU A 206 -13.55 5.35 29.40
N ASN A 207 -12.53 5.21 30.25
CA ASN A 207 -12.43 4.19 31.30
C ASN A 207 -12.79 2.76 30.86
N VAL A 208 -12.37 2.35 29.66
CA VAL A 208 -12.63 1.00 29.13
C VAL A 208 -11.56 0.03 29.63
N LEU A 209 -11.99 -1.00 30.36
CA LEU A 209 -11.10 -2.00 30.94
C LEU A 209 -10.56 -2.96 29.86
N GLY A 210 -9.25 -3.20 29.88
CA GLY A 210 -8.57 -4.18 29.05
C GLY A 210 -7.33 -4.77 29.72
N ALA A 211 -6.83 -5.86 29.15
CA ALA A 211 -5.65 -6.60 29.61
C ALA A 211 -4.33 -5.94 29.20
N LYS A 212 -3.28 -6.20 29.97
CA LYS A 212 -1.90 -5.80 29.69
C LYS A 212 -1.01 -6.99 29.30
N PRO A 213 0.14 -6.75 28.67
CA PRO A 213 1.16 -7.78 28.44
C PRO A 213 1.75 -8.42 29.72
N ASP A 214 1.71 -7.73 30.86
CA ASP A 214 2.34 -8.16 32.12
C ASP A 214 1.47 -9.10 32.98
N GLY A 215 0.19 -9.28 32.62
CA GLY A 215 -0.78 -10.10 33.37
C GLY A 215 -1.84 -9.30 34.12
N ASP A 216 -1.67 -7.97 34.26
CA ASP A 216 -2.63 -7.08 34.92
C ASP A 216 -3.70 -6.55 33.93
N VAL A 217 -4.62 -5.74 34.45
CA VAL A 217 -5.59 -4.94 33.67
C VAL A 217 -5.37 -3.43 33.83
N LEU A 218 -5.83 -2.63 32.87
CA LEU A 218 -6.01 -1.18 33.05
C LEU A 218 -7.28 -0.66 32.37
N ASN A 219 -7.69 0.54 32.78
CA ASN A 219 -8.66 1.33 32.05
C ASN A 219 -7.93 2.29 31.09
N GLU A 220 -8.32 2.30 29.82
CA GLU A 220 -7.81 3.25 28.82
C GLU A 220 -8.91 4.19 28.29
N LYS A 221 -8.50 5.16 27.47
CA LYS A 221 -9.39 6.11 26.77
C LYS A 221 -8.86 6.43 25.38
N GLY A 222 -9.74 6.59 24.40
CA GLY A 222 -9.40 6.88 23.00
C GLY A 222 -10.41 6.31 22.01
N THR A 223 -10.43 6.82 20.79
CA THR A 223 -11.24 6.21 19.70
C THR A 223 -10.76 4.80 19.37
N SER A 224 -9.46 4.52 19.52
CA SER A 224 -8.87 3.19 19.38
C SER A 224 -9.39 2.18 20.41
N VAL A 225 -9.97 2.66 21.52
CA VAL A 225 -10.55 1.82 22.58
C VAL A 225 -12.09 1.76 22.47
N ALA A 226 -12.74 2.78 21.88
CA ALA A 226 -14.16 2.72 21.52
C ALA A 226 -14.44 1.77 20.33
N ALA A 227 -13.55 1.77 19.33
CA ALA A 227 -13.68 0.95 18.12
C ALA A 227 -13.74 -0.59 18.38
N PRO A 228 -12.96 -1.22 19.28
CA PRO A 228 -13.13 -2.63 19.63
C PRO A 228 -14.41 -2.92 20.42
N VAL A 229 -14.96 -1.98 21.19
CA VAL A 229 -16.28 -2.14 21.83
C VAL A 229 -17.34 -2.32 20.74
N LEU A 230 -17.34 -1.47 19.71
CA LEU A 230 -18.25 -1.60 18.58
C LEU A 230 -18.01 -2.87 17.77
N THR A 231 -16.75 -3.24 17.55
CA THR A 231 -16.39 -4.51 16.89
C THR A 231 -16.98 -5.70 17.65
N GLY A 232 -16.72 -5.80 18.96
CA GLY A 232 -17.20 -6.89 19.81
C GLY A 232 -18.73 -6.96 19.88
N LEU A 233 -19.42 -5.81 19.91
CA LEU A 233 -20.88 -5.75 19.80
C LEU A 233 -21.38 -6.31 18.46
N ILE A 234 -20.73 -5.96 17.33
CA ILE A 234 -21.13 -6.47 16.02
C ILE A 234 -20.83 -7.97 15.89
N THR A 235 -19.69 -8.44 16.40
CA THR A 235 -19.34 -9.86 16.44
C THR A 235 -20.35 -10.66 17.27
N ALA A 236 -20.75 -10.15 18.44
CA ALA A 236 -21.77 -10.78 19.28
C ALA A 236 -23.15 -10.76 18.62
N ILE A 237 -23.64 -9.62 18.11
CA ILE A 237 -24.95 -9.54 17.45
C ILE A 237 -25.00 -10.45 16.21
N THR A 238 -23.93 -10.48 15.41
CA THR A 238 -23.79 -11.40 14.26
C THR A 238 -23.84 -12.85 14.73
N SER A 239 -23.14 -13.19 15.82
CA SER A 239 -23.18 -14.53 16.43
C SER A 239 -24.59 -14.93 16.88
N ALA A 240 -25.33 -14.02 17.52
CA ALA A 240 -26.72 -14.26 17.92
C ALA A 240 -27.65 -14.48 16.72
N LEU A 241 -27.47 -13.76 15.61
CA LEU A 241 -28.22 -13.99 14.37
C LEU A 241 -27.93 -15.39 13.79
N VAL A 242 -26.66 -15.80 13.80
CA VAL A 242 -26.22 -17.12 13.30
C VAL A 242 -26.69 -18.28 14.21
N GLN A 243 -26.83 -18.04 15.51
CA GLN A 243 -27.43 -18.98 16.46
C GLN A 243 -28.96 -19.05 16.32
N ALA A 244 -29.61 -17.94 15.93
CA ALA A 244 -31.02 -17.89 15.54
C ALA A 244 -31.31 -18.46 14.13
N GLY A 245 -30.33 -19.12 13.49
CA GLY A 245 -30.50 -19.79 12.20
C GLY A 245 -30.49 -18.87 10.97
N ARG A 246 -30.08 -17.61 11.12
CA ARG A 246 -29.92 -16.65 10.01
C ARG A 246 -28.48 -16.69 9.47
N PRO A 247 -28.22 -16.31 8.21
CA PRO A 247 -26.86 -16.20 7.70
C PRO A 247 -26.07 -15.10 8.43
N PRO A 248 -24.73 -15.22 8.56
CA PRO A 248 -23.89 -14.14 9.09
C PRO A 248 -23.97 -12.93 8.14
N ASN A 249 -24.53 -11.83 8.63
CA ASN A 249 -24.65 -10.59 7.85
C ASN A 249 -24.25 -9.38 8.72
N PRO A 250 -22.94 -9.10 8.85
CA PRO A 250 -22.45 -7.99 9.66
C PRO A 250 -22.76 -6.62 9.02
N GLN A 251 -22.97 -6.55 7.70
CA GLN A 251 -23.43 -5.32 7.01
C GLN A 251 -24.83 -4.92 7.47
N LEU A 252 -25.75 -5.87 7.64
CA LEU A 252 -27.07 -5.62 8.25
C LEU A 252 -26.91 -5.09 9.69
N VAL A 253 -26.03 -5.70 10.50
CA VAL A 253 -25.80 -5.27 11.88
C VAL A 253 -25.24 -3.86 11.95
N ARG A 254 -24.22 -3.53 11.12
CA ARG A 254 -23.69 -2.17 10.95
C ARG A 254 -24.79 -1.17 10.64
N ASN A 255 -25.60 -1.46 9.62
CA ASN A 255 -26.63 -0.54 9.14
C ASN A 255 -27.76 -0.36 10.17
N VAL A 256 -28.14 -1.40 10.91
CA VAL A 256 -29.09 -1.28 12.03
C VAL A 256 -28.50 -0.44 13.16
N LEU A 257 -27.25 -0.68 13.57
CA LEU A 257 -26.62 0.10 14.65
C LEU A 257 -26.58 1.60 14.33
N ILE A 258 -26.16 1.98 13.11
CA ILE A 258 -26.22 3.37 12.63
C ILE A 258 -27.66 3.89 12.64
N ALA A 259 -28.61 3.14 12.08
CA ALA A 259 -30.00 3.58 11.94
C ALA A 259 -30.80 3.63 13.26
N THR A 260 -30.31 2.98 14.33
CA THR A 260 -30.94 3.00 15.66
C THR A 260 -30.19 3.83 16.71
N ALA A 261 -29.03 4.39 16.34
CA ALA A 261 -28.21 5.22 17.23
C ALA A 261 -29.02 6.35 17.90
N ARG A 262 -28.59 6.76 19.09
CA ARG A 262 -29.18 7.89 19.85
C ARG A 262 -28.44 9.18 19.50
N PRO A 263 -29.10 10.35 19.43
CA PRO A 263 -28.39 11.62 19.37
C PRO A 263 -27.49 11.79 20.61
N CYS A 264 -26.20 12.12 20.42
CA CYS A 264 -25.31 12.38 21.55
C CYS A 264 -25.82 13.56 22.38
N THR A 265 -25.60 13.51 23.69
CA THR A 265 -25.98 14.58 24.62
C THR A 265 -24.75 15.25 25.24
N GLY A 266 -24.95 16.13 26.22
CA GLY A 266 -23.85 16.77 26.96
C GLY A 266 -23.09 17.86 26.20
N ALA A 267 -21.96 18.27 26.79
CA ALA A 267 -21.08 19.28 26.20
C ALA A 267 -20.35 18.69 24.97
N GLY A 268 -20.21 19.48 23.91
CA GLY A 268 -19.53 19.00 22.70
C GLY A 268 -20.41 18.15 21.76
N ALA A 269 -21.73 18.07 21.95
CA ALA A 269 -22.65 17.35 21.07
C ALA A 269 -22.53 17.71 19.56
N GLY A 270 -21.99 18.89 19.21
CA GLY A 270 -21.64 19.26 17.82
C GLY A 270 -20.48 18.48 17.21
N ARG A 271 -19.75 17.65 17.99
CA ARG A 271 -18.70 16.73 17.56
C ARG A 271 -19.20 15.29 17.38
N CYS A 272 -20.49 15.04 17.60
CA CYS A 272 -21.11 13.72 17.49
C CYS A 272 -21.10 13.25 16.02
N ILE A 273 -20.46 12.11 15.74
CA ILE A 273 -20.50 11.46 14.42
C ILE A 273 -21.45 10.26 14.45
N GLY A 274 -22.54 10.32 13.69
CA GLY A 274 -23.54 9.24 13.55
C GLY A 274 -24.49 9.03 14.74
N GLY A 275 -24.03 9.21 15.99
CA GLY A 275 -24.84 9.03 17.20
C GLY A 275 -24.30 7.98 18.17
N GLU A 276 -24.72 8.01 19.43
CA GLU A 276 -24.41 7.03 20.47
C GLU A 276 -24.99 5.64 20.15
N VAL A 277 -24.19 4.59 20.35
CA VAL A 277 -24.59 3.20 20.14
C VAL A 277 -25.78 2.77 21.02
N ALA A 278 -26.81 2.21 20.40
CA ALA A 278 -28.05 1.78 21.06
C ALA A 278 -28.28 0.27 20.89
N VAL A 279 -27.60 -0.54 21.70
CA VAL A 279 -27.63 -2.02 21.58
C VAL A 279 -29.04 -2.56 21.81
N ASP A 280 -29.78 -2.02 22.78
CA ASP A 280 -31.18 -2.33 23.03
C ASP A 280 -32.08 -2.11 21.80
N ARG A 281 -32.03 -0.92 21.18
CA ARG A 281 -32.80 -0.60 19.97
C ARG A 281 -32.42 -1.50 18.79
N ALA A 282 -31.13 -1.78 18.63
CA ALA A 282 -30.65 -2.68 17.56
C ALA A 282 -31.17 -4.12 17.75
N LEU A 283 -31.25 -4.61 19.00
CA LEU A 283 -31.84 -5.92 19.29
C LEU A 283 -33.35 -5.95 19.05
N GLU A 284 -34.08 -4.88 19.36
CA GLU A 284 -35.52 -4.76 19.05
C GLU A 284 -35.80 -4.86 17.55
N VAL A 285 -35.00 -4.21 16.72
CA VAL A 285 -35.10 -4.31 15.25
C VAL A 285 -34.77 -5.73 14.77
N LEU A 286 -33.66 -6.30 15.24
CA LEU A 286 -33.13 -7.56 14.71
C LEU A 286 -33.91 -8.79 15.18
N PHE A 287 -34.36 -8.82 16.43
CA PHE A 287 -34.96 -10.01 17.06
C PHE A 287 -36.45 -9.85 17.37
N ASP A 288 -36.94 -8.65 17.68
CA ASP A 288 -38.35 -8.43 18.08
C ASP A 288 -39.23 -7.91 16.93
N GLY A 289 -38.63 -7.62 15.76
CA GLY A 289 -39.34 -7.20 14.56
C GLY A 289 -39.80 -5.74 14.56
N VAL A 290 -39.23 -4.91 15.43
CA VAL A 290 -39.52 -3.47 15.47
C VAL A 290 -39.01 -2.79 14.19
N ALA A 291 -39.87 -2.04 13.51
CA ALA A 291 -39.46 -1.34 12.28
C ALA A 291 -38.50 -0.19 12.61
N ILE A 292 -37.40 -0.06 11.86
CA ILE A 292 -36.40 1.03 12.00
C ILE A 292 -37.07 2.42 11.99
N ALA A 293 -38.14 2.59 11.21
CA ALA A 293 -38.93 3.83 11.13
C ALA A 293 -39.51 4.30 12.48
N SER A 294 -39.66 3.43 13.48
CA SER A 294 -40.07 3.80 14.84
C SER A 294 -39.08 4.73 15.55
N PHE A 295 -37.80 4.72 15.14
CA PHE A 295 -36.74 5.58 15.67
C PHE A 295 -36.44 6.80 14.77
N ALA A 296 -37.15 6.96 13.65
CA ALA A 296 -36.84 8.00 12.66
C ALA A 296 -37.00 9.45 13.17
N ALA A 297 -37.82 9.67 14.19
CA ALA A 297 -38.01 10.99 14.80
C ALA A 297 -36.75 11.48 15.53
N ASP A 298 -36.05 10.58 16.25
CA ASP A 298 -34.76 10.87 16.89
C ASP A 298 -33.67 11.08 15.83
N ASN A 299 -33.77 10.34 14.72
CA ASN A 299 -32.71 10.18 13.73
C ASN A 299 -32.87 11.08 12.49
N ALA A 300 -33.78 12.06 12.54
CA ALA A 300 -34.07 12.98 11.44
C ALA A 300 -32.84 13.80 10.96
N ARG A 301 -31.86 14.06 11.84
CA ARG A 301 -30.57 14.67 11.44
C ARG A 301 -29.60 13.67 10.81
N ILE A 302 -29.59 12.43 11.29
CA ILE A 302 -28.67 11.36 10.84
C ILE A 302 -29.09 10.86 9.44
N LEU A 303 -30.40 10.77 9.20
CA LEU A 303 -30.97 10.32 7.92
C LEU A 303 -30.95 11.40 6.83
N ALA A 304 -30.89 12.69 7.18
CA ALA A 304 -30.89 13.80 6.22
C ALA A 304 -29.58 13.96 5.42
N LEU A 305 -28.53 13.20 5.76
CA LEU A 305 -27.20 13.28 5.17
C LEU A 305 -26.91 12.16 4.16
N GLN A 306 -27.87 11.28 3.88
CA GLN A 306 -27.74 10.29 2.81
C GLN A 306 -28.05 10.94 1.45
N PRO A 307 -27.08 11.07 0.51
CA PRO A 307 -27.42 11.27 -0.89
C PRO A 307 -28.20 10.04 -1.39
N ALA A 308 -29.19 10.27 -2.25
CA ALA A 308 -30.06 9.21 -2.73
C ALA A 308 -29.25 8.07 -3.40
N PRO A 309 -29.52 6.80 -3.09
CA PRO A 309 -28.84 5.71 -3.76
C PRO A 309 -29.35 5.56 -5.19
N ASP A 310 -28.50 5.83 -6.17
CA ASP A 310 -28.58 5.20 -7.50
C ASP A 310 -28.20 3.71 -7.38
N ALA A 311 -28.97 2.98 -6.56
CA ALA A 311 -28.89 1.54 -6.48
C ALA A 311 -29.62 0.93 -7.69
N PRO A 312 -28.94 0.11 -8.53
CA PRO A 312 -29.64 -0.62 -9.58
C PRO A 312 -30.73 -1.50 -8.96
N SER A 313 -31.97 -1.26 -9.35
CA SER A 313 -33.14 -1.97 -8.82
C SER A 313 -33.22 -3.41 -9.33
N ALA A 314 -32.43 -4.30 -8.73
CA ALA A 314 -32.65 -5.73 -8.73
C ALA A 314 -31.97 -6.36 -7.50
N LEU A 315 -32.79 -6.80 -6.52
CA LEU A 315 -32.31 -7.73 -5.50
C LEU A 315 -32.07 -9.09 -6.18
N SER A 316 -30.81 -9.35 -6.54
CA SER A 316 -30.37 -10.71 -6.84
C SER A 316 -30.51 -11.55 -5.57
N GLU A 317 -31.18 -12.70 -5.65
CA GLU A 317 -31.28 -13.62 -4.52
C GLU A 317 -29.87 -14.03 -4.02
N PRO A 318 -29.66 -14.15 -2.69
CA PRO A 318 -28.40 -14.68 -2.18
C PRO A 318 -28.21 -16.12 -2.66
N PRO A 319 -26.99 -16.52 -3.08
CA PRO A 319 -26.74 -17.89 -3.50
C PRO A 319 -26.99 -18.87 -2.33
N SER A 320 -27.73 -19.94 -2.63
CA SER A 320 -28.18 -20.91 -1.63
C SER A 320 -27.01 -21.68 -0.98
N PRO A 321 -27.02 -21.89 0.36
CA PRO A 321 -25.88 -22.45 1.08
C PRO A 321 -25.84 -23.98 1.04
N ALA A 322 -25.48 -24.56 -0.10
CA ALA A 322 -24.92 -25.92 -0.17
C ALA A 322 -24.33 -26.26 -1.55
N SER A 323 -23.02 -26.09 -1.71
CA SER A 323 -22.20 -26.95 -2.56
C SER A 323 -20.81 -26.95 -1.96
N GLN A 324 -20.35 -28.14 -1.54
CA GLN A 324 -18.99 -28.30 -1.04
C GLN A 324 -18.04 -27.86 -2.16
N TYR A 325 -17.07 -27.00 -1.84
CA TYR A 325 -15.90 -26.82 -2.71
C TYR A 325 -15.11 -28.14 -2.70
N GLN A 326 -15.52 -29.08 -3.55
CA GLN A 326 -14.61 -30.11 -4.02
C GLN A 326 -13.56 -29.40 -4.86
N LEU A 327 -12.40 -29.19 -4.25
CA LEU A 327 -11.15 -29.00 -4.99
C LEU A 327 -11.11 -30.08 -6.08
N PRO A 328 -10.81 -29.74 -7.34
CA PRO A 328 -10.64 -30.75 -8.37
C PRO A 328 -9.56 -31.73 -7.89
N PRO A 329 -9.78 -33.06 -7.99
CA PRO A 329 -8.83 -34.03 -7.49
C PRO A 329 -7.48 -33.80 -8.14
N HIS A 330 -6.40 -33.90 -7.36
CA HIS A 330 -5.04 -33.84 -7.89
C HIS A 330 -4.90 -34.84 -9.04
N SER A 331 -4.78 -34.33 -10.26
CA SER A 331 -4.51 -35.16 -11.43
C SER A 331 -3.06 -35.64 -11.34
N SER A 332 -2.87 -36.77 -10.66
CA SER A 332 -1.66 -37.58 -10.78
C SER A 332 -1.54 -37.99 -12.25
N ALA A 333 -0.57 -37.40 -12.96
CA ALA A 333 -0.39 -37.62 -14.38
C ALA A 333 0.01 -39.08 -14.66
N THR A 334 -0.96 -39.91 -15.07
CA THR A 334 -0.68 -41.19 -15.70
C THR A 334 -0.30 -40.95 -17.16
N HIS A 335 0.86 -41.46 -17.57
CA HIS A 335 1.30 -41.40 -18.97
C HIS A 335 0.35 -42.21 -19.86
N HIS A 336 -0.54 -41.52 -20.58
CA HIS A 336 -1.22 -42.09 -21.74
C HIS A 336 -0.42 -41.79 -23.01
N THR A 337 0.10 -42.83 -23.63
CA THR A 337 0.78 -42.78 -24.93
C THR A 337 -0.26 -42.60 -26.05
N GLY A 338 -0.49 -41.37 -26.47
CA GLY A 338 -1.31 -40.98 -27.62
C GLY A 338 -0.77 -39.71 -28.25
N GLU A 339 -1.01 -39.51 -29.56
CA GLU A 339 -0.45 -38.37 -30.31
C GLU A 339 -0.78 -37.01 -29.69
N PRO A 340 0.13 -36.03 -29.77
CA PRO A 340 -0.08 -34.71 -29.18
C PRO A 340 -1.24 -33.99 -29.89
N PRO A 341 -2.22 -33.45 -29.15
CA PRO A 341 -3.22 -32.57 -29.75
C PRO A 341 -2.55 -31.29 -30.25
N LEU A 342 -3.05 -30.76 -31.38
CA LEU A 342 -2.56 -29.51 -31.96
C LEU A 342 -2.62 -28.35 -30.94
N PRO A 343 -1.69 -27.39 -31.00
CA PRO A 343 -1.66 -26.28 -30.05
C PRO A 343 -2.99 -25.53 -30.01
N ARG A 344 -3.56 -25.35 -28.82
CA ARG A 344 -4.65 -24.40 -28.61
C ARG A 344 -4.13 -23.01 -28.98
N GLU A 345 -4.84 -22.32 -29.87
CA GLU A 345 -4.46 -20.99 -30.31
C GLU A 345 -4.34 -20.05 -29.11
N ALA A 346 -3.14 -19.48 -28.92
CA ALA A 346 -2.96 -18.38 -28.00
C ALA A 346 -3.78 -17.20 -28.51
N TYR A 347 -4.58 -16.58 -27.62
CA TYR A 347 -5.23 -15.30 -27.90
C TYR A 347 -4.16 -14.22 -28.10
N LYS A 348 -3.64 -14.10 -29.31
CA LYS A 348 -2.89 -12.92 -29.75
C LYS A 348 -3.86 -11.75 -29.76
N ARG A 349 -3.79 -10.92 -28.72
CA ARG A 349 -4.36 -9.57 -28.77
C ARG A 349 -3.47 -8.76 -29.71
N GLU A 350 -3.82 -8.74 -30.99
CA GLU A 350 -3.08 -7.98 -31.99
C GLU A 350 -2.98 -6.51 -31.58
N GLU A 351 -1.74 -6.02 -31.48
CA GLU A 351 -1.49 -4.59 -31.48
C GLU A 351 -1.93 -4.04 -32.84
N ARG A 352 -2.98 -3.21 -32.85
CA ARG A 352 -3.33 -2.46 -34.05
C ARG A 352 -2.25 -1.42 -34.34
N ARG A 353 -1.27 -1.84 -35.14
CA ARG A 353 -0.36 -0.95 -35.85
C ARG A 353 -1.21 -0.11 -36.82
N GLY A 354 -1.57 1.10 -36.41
CA GLY A 354 -2.35 2.01 -37.26
C GLY A 354 -1.53 2.45 -38.46
N ASP A 355 -2.16 2.44 -39.64
CA ASP A 355 -1.52 2.92 -40.88
C ASP A 355 -1.14 4.40 -40.79
N VAL A 356 -0.11 4.77 -41.56
CA VAL A 356 0.38 6.14 -41.65
C VAL A 356 -0.68 7.03 -42.32
N VAL A 357 -1.31 7.90 -41.53
CA VAL A 357 -2.25 8.92 -42.03
C VAL A 357 -1.64 10.32 -41.88
N VAL A 358 -1.71 11.09 -42.97
CA VAL A 358 -1.19 12.47 -43.08
C VAL A 358 -1.98 13.40 -42.14
N PRO A 359 -1.33 14.33 -41.40
CA PRO A 359 -1.99 15.02 -40.29
C PRO A 359 -2.93 16.14 -40.75
N ALA A 360 -4.23 15.87 -40.73
CA ALA A 360 -5.28 16.89 -40.71
C ALA A 360 -6.51 16.39 -39.94
N LYS A 361 -6.79 16.99 -38.78
CA LYS A 361 -7.93 16.70 -37.88
C LYS A 361 -8.08 15.23 -37.46
N VAL A 362 -7.43 14.89 -36.34
CA VAL A 362 -7.90 13.81 -35.45
C VAL A 362 -8.19 14.47 -34.11
N GLU A 363 -9.46 14.44 -33.68
CA GLU A 363 -9.80 14.78 -32.29
C GLU A 363 -9.35 13.62 -31.38
N PRO A 364 -8.71 13.89 -30.23
CA PRO A 364 -8.20 12.84 -29.38
C PRO A 364 -9.35 12.05 -28.75
N SER A 365 -9.34 10.74 -28.96
CA SER A 365 -10.23 9.80 -28.28
C SER A 365 -10.06 9.92 -26.75
N ILE A 366 -11.17 9.84 -26.01
CA ILE A 366 -11.21 9.85 -24.54
C ILE A 366 -10.55 8.57 -24.01
N LYS A 367 -9.22 8.61 -23.92
CA LYS A 367 -8.37 7.58 -23.34
C LYS A 367 -7.80 8.16 -22.04
N TYR A 368 -7.88 7.41 -20.95
CA TYR A 368 -7.22 7.76 -19.69
C TYR A 368 -5.77 8.19 -19.94
N PRO A 369 -5.26 9.24 -19.28
CA PRO A 369 -3.94 9.78 -19.55
C PRO A 369 -2.88 8.69 -19.41
N ALA A 370 -1.95 8.64 -20.37
CA ALA A 370 -1.05 7.51 -20.49
C ALA A 370 -0.01 7.53 -19.37
N ARG A 371 -0.03 6.54 -18.48
CA ARG A 371 1.00 6.31 -17.45
C ARG A 371 2.37 6.26 -18.14
N THR A 372 3.32 7.08 -17.69
CA THR A 372 4.53 7.42 -18.45
C THR A 372 5.73 7.56 -17.52
N PHE A 373 6.48 6.46 -17.36
CA PHE A 373 7.71 6.45 -16.56
C PHE A 373 8.89 6.80 -17.45
N ALA A 374 9.21 8.09 -17.52
CA ALA A 374 10.30 8.60 -18.34
C ALA A 374 11.60 8.71 -17.55
N ILE A 375 12.72 8.51 -18.24
CA ILE A 375 14.06 8.84 -17.76
C ILE A 375 14.72 9.74 -18.80
N GLY A 376 15.56 10.68 -18.37
CA GLY A 376 16.18 11.65 -19.27
C GLY A 376 16.79 12.82 -18.53
N GLN A 377 17.01 13.93 -19.24
CA GLN A 377 17.61 15.16 -18.73
C GLN A 377 16.55 16.24 -18.53
N ILE A 378 16.66 16.97 -17.42
CA ILE A 378 15.83 18.13 -17.11
C ILE A 378 16.45 19.39 -17.69
N SER A 379 15.63 20.23 -18.31
CA SER A 379 15.97 21.62 -18.66
C SER A 379 14.75 22.53 -18.42
N TYR A 380 14.91 23.82 -18.67
CA TYR A 380 13.81 24.78 -18.70
C TYR A 380 13.67 25.41 -20.08
N ASP A 381 12.51 25.98 -20.36
CA ASP A 381 12.22 26.84 -21.49
C ASP A 381 11.27 27.97 -21.05
N PHE A 382 11.30 29.10 -21.76
CA PHE A 382 10.51 30.28 -21.40
C PHE A 382 9.09 30.29 -22.02
N GLY A 383 8.82 29.47 -23.04
CA GLY A 383 7.59 29.44 -23.81
C GLY A 383 7.37 30.64 -24.73
N ASP A 384 7.66 31.85 -24.24
CA ASP A 384 7.46 33.11 -24.96
C ASP A 384 8.56 34.15 -24.67
N GLU A 385 8.68 35.15 -25.55
CA GLU A 385 9.71 36.19 -25.45
C GLU A 385 9.52 37.14 -24.26
N ILE A 386 8.28 37.37 -23.81
CA ILE A 386 7.98 38.28 -22.69
C ILE A 386 8.48 37.65 -21.38
N THR A 387 8.27 36.35 -21.22
CA THR A 387 8.79 35.57 -20.09
C THR A 387 10.33 35.58 -20.11
N ARG A 388 10.97 35.28 -21.25
CA ARG A 388 12.45 35.37 -21.41
C ARG A 388 12.99 36.74 -21.02
N ASP A 389 12.38 37.81 -21.52
CA ASP A 389 12.86 39.17 -21.28
C ASP A 389 12.67 39.58 -19.81
N SER A 390 11.57 39.16 -19.17
CA SER A 390 11.35 39.34 -17.73
C SER A 390 12.41 38.66 -16.85
N PHE A 391 12.86 37.44 -17.19
CA PHE A 391 13.99 36.80 -16.50
C PHE A 391 15.31 37.54 -16.80
N THR A 392 15.50 38.04 -18.02
CA THR A 392 16.72 38.77 -18.42
C THR A 392 16.90 40.07 -17.64
N GLU A 393 15.81 40.81 -17.41
CA GLU A 393 15.81 42.00 -16.55
C GLU A 393 16.04 41.64 -15.08
N ALA A 394 15.35 40.62 -14.56
CA ALA A 394 15.43 40.23 -13.15
C ALA A 394 16.81 39.69 -12.75
N MET A 395 17.49 38.96 -13.63
CA MET A 395 18.85 38.44 -13.43
C MET A 395 19.96 39.50 -13.64
N GLY A 396 19.61 40.80 -13.68
CA GLY A 396 20.59 41.88 -13.73
C GLY A 396 21.22 42.12 -15.11
N GLY A 397 20.53 41.72 -16.20
CA GLY A 397 20.93 41.95 -17.59
C GLY A 397 20.86 43.43 -18.02
N GLY A 398 21.59 44.32 -17.34
CA GLY A 398 21.45 45.78 -17.43
C GLY A 398 21.82 46.44 -18.77
N TYR A 399 22.22 45.69 -19.79
CA TYR A 399 22.53 46.21 -21.13
C TYR A 399 22.12 45.24 -22.26
N GLY A 400 20.83 45.24 -22.59
CA GLY A 400 20.30 44.76 -23.87
C GLY A 400 20.00 43.26 -23.96
N ALA A 401 19.02 42.92 -24.80
CA ALA A 401 18.70 41.55 -25.18
C ALA A 401 19.91 40.91 -25.88
N GLY A 402 20.60 40.00 -25.19
CA GLY A 402 21.81 39.37 -25.71
C GLY A 402 22.90 39.00 -24.68
N SER A 403 22.69 39.25 -23.38
CA SER A 403 23.69 38.87 -22.34
C SER A 403 23.91 37.35 -22.21
N GLY A 404 22.94 36.53 -22.66
CA GLY A 404 23.01 35.06 -22.57
C GLY A 404 22.85 34.48 -21.16
N ILE A 405 22.81 35.33 -20.13
CA ILE A 405 22.82 34.90 -18.72
C ILE A 405 21.62 34.01 -18.34
N VAL A 406 20.47 34.23 -18.98
CA VAL A 406 19.25 33.42 -18.81
C VAL A 406 19.33 32.03 -19.46
N TYR A 407 20.42 31.71 -20.14
CA TYR A 407 20.71 30.37 -20.68
C TYR A 407 21.92 29.73 -19.99
N ASP A 408 22.60 30.43 -19.08
CA ASP A 408 23.64 29.83 -18.25
C ASP A 408 22.99 28.99 -17.14
N PRO A 409 23.29 27.68 -17.04
CA PRO A 409 22.68 26.82 -16.03
C PRO A 409 22.96 27.29 -14.60
N GLN A 410 24.18 27.77 -14.32
CA GLN A 410 24.54 28.18 -12.96
C GLN A 410 23.85 29.48 -12.57
N ALA A 411 23.87 30.51 -13.42
CA ALA A 411 23.17 31.75 -13.13
C ALA A 411 21.66 31.57 -12.93
N MET A 412 21.00 30.68 -13.71
CA MET A 412 19.59 30.37 -13.49
C MET A 412 19.34 29.63 -12.18
N VAL A 413 20.23 28.70 -11.79
CA VAL A 413 20.17 28.02 -10.48
C VAL A 413 20.29 29.05 -9.34
N ASP A 414 21.31 29.90 -9.38
CA ASP A 414 21.55 30.92 -8.36
C ASP A 414 20.32 31.86 -8.23
N TYR A 415 19.70 32.23 -9.35
CA TYR A 415 18.47 33.03 -9.36
C TYR A 415 17.25 32.28 -8.79
N LEU A 416 17.10 30.99 -9.08
CA LEU A 416 15.99 30.18 -8.56
C LEU A 416 16.15 29.84 -7.07
N ASP A 417 17.38 29.73 -6.56
CA ASP A 417 17.66 29.56 -5.13
C ASP A 417 17.27 30.83 -4.33
N ASP A 418 17.54 32.03 -4.88
CA ASP A 418 17.09 33.31 -4.31
C ASP A 418 15.57 33.56 -4.50
N PHE A 419 14.98 33.07 -5.60
CA PHE A 419 13.56 33.29 -5.96
C PHE A 419 12.79 32.01 -6.34
N PRO A 420 12.56 31.04 -5.43
CA PRO A 420 11.98 29.73 -5.78
C PRO A 420 10.59 29.79 -6.42
N ALA A 421 9.81 30.84 -6.14
CA ALA A 421 8.49 31.03 -6.75
C ALA A 421 8.54 31.22 -8.28
N GLU A 422 9.65 31.72 -8.82
CA GLU A 422 9.85 31.98 -10.26
C GLU A 422 9.99 30.68 -11.07
N ALA A 423 10.37 29.56 -10.42
CA ALA A 423 10.40 28.23 -11.05
C ALA A 423 9.04 27.82 -11.66
N ARG A 424 7.94 28.40 -11.17
CA ARG A 424 6.57 28.16 -11.69
C ARG A 424 6.28 28.84 -13.02
N ARG A 425 7.07 29.85 -13.40
CA ARG A 425 6.93 30.60 -14.66
C ARG A 425 7.70 29.94 -15.81
N LEU A 426 8.62 29.02 -15.51
CA LEU A 426 9.37 28.25 -16.50
C LEU A 426 8.59 27.01 -16.95
N ILE A 427 8.72 26.66 -18.23
CA ILE A 427 8.31 25.36 -18.76
C ILE A 427 9.45 24.38 -18.47
N TRP A 428 9.25 23.47 -17.51
CA TRP A 428 10.21 22.41 -17.23
C TRP A 428 10.13 21.34 -18.30
N VAL A 429 11.24 21.09 -18.99
CA VAL A 429 11.31 20.15 -20.12
C VAL A 429 12.06 18.90 -19.70
N LEU A 430 11.51 17.73 -20.06
CA LEU A 430 12.21 16.45 -20.00
C LEU A 430 12.62 16.02 -21.40
N SER A 431 13.93 15.93 -21.59
CA SER A 431 14.57 15.51 -22.83
C SER A 431 15.05 14.07 -22.73
N ILE A 432 14.73 13.25 -23.73
CA ILE A 432 15.12 11.85 -23.82
C ILE A 432 16.07 11.71 -25.00
N ASN A 433 17.30 11.24 -24.75
CA ASN A 433 18.39 11.18 -25.74
C ASN A 433 18.62 12.52 -26.46
N GLY A 434 18.48 13.64 -25.74
CA GLY A 434 18.61 15.01 -26.26
C GLY A 434 17.38 15.57 -26.98
N GLU A 435 16.35 14.77 -27.27
CA GLU A 435 15.09 15.26 -27.84
C GLU A 435 14.14 15.74 -26.72
N PRO A 436 13.59 16.96 -26.77
CA PRO A 436 12.57 17.41 -25.82
C PRO A 436 11.27 16.61 -26.05
N ARG A 437 10.82 15.83 -25.06
CA ARG A 437 9.65 14.93 -25.21
C ARG A 437 8.44 15.39 -24.40
N PHE A 438 8.67 15.99 -23.24
CA PHE A 438 7.60 16.39 -22.33
C PHE A 438 7.83 17.75 -21.68
N ALA A 439 6.76 18.52 -21.50
CA ALA A 439 6.69 19.59 -20.52
C ALA A 439 6.13 19.03 -19.21
N ILE A 440 6.95 19.00 -18.16
CA ILE A 440 6.54 18.57 -16.82
C ILE A 440 5.61 19.62 -16.24
N THR A 441 4.41 19.20 -15.85
CA THR A 441 3.39 20.10 -15.28
C THR A 441 3.03 19.62 -13.88
N PRO A 442 3.62 20.22 -12.83
CA PRO A 442 3.23 19.98 -11.45
C PRO A 442 1.77 20.41 -11.20
N VAL A 443 0.99 19.57 -10.51
CA VAL A 443 -0.44 19.76 -10.23
C VAL A 443 -0.80 19.26 -8.83
N GLY A 444 -1.84 19.84 -8.23
CA GLY A 444 -2.28 19.45 -6.88
C GLY A 444 -1.42 20.05 -5.74
N PRO A 445 -1.57 19.56 -4.50
CA PRO A 445 -1.00 20.23 -3.32
C PRO A 445 0.53 20.22 -3.30
N TYR A 446 1.16 19.14 -3.80
CA TYR A 446 2.61 18.99 -3.88
C TYR A 446 3.24 19.66 -5.11
N ALA A 447 2.51 20.51 -5.83
CA ALA A 447 3.04 21.14 -7.03
C ALA A 447 4.28 22.01 -6.72
N ALA A 448 4.27 22.72 -5.58
CA ALA A 448 5.41 23.51 -5.11
C ALA A 448 6.66 22.64 -4.92
N ASP A 449 6.57 21.58 -4.12
CA ASP A 449 7.72 20.71 -3.83
C ASP A 449 8.27 20.06 -5.11
N VAL A 450 7.40 19.74 -6.08
CA VAL A 450 7.85 19.21 -7.38
C VAL A 450 8.61 20.28 -8.20
N TYR A 451 8.21 21.55 -8.17
CA TYR A 451 9.02 22.62 -8.79
C TYR A 451 10.39 22.75 -8.12
N ASP A 452 10.43 22.73 -6.78
CA ASP A 452 11.68 22.81 -6.02
C ASP A 452 12.59 21.59 -6.32
N MET A 453 12.02 20.39 -6.44
CA MET A 453 12.74 19.18 -6.84
C MET A 453 13.26 19.24 -8.29
N LEU A 454 12.52 19.87 -9.21
CA LEU A 454 12.99 20.07 -10.60
C LEU A 454 14.16 21.06 -10.66
N ALA A 455 14.13 22.12 -9.85
CA ALA A 455 15.25 23.03 -9.68
C ALA A 455 16.47 22.32 -9.08
N ALA A 456 16.29 21.50 -8.03
CA ALA A 456 17.36 20.71 -7.44
C ALA A 456 17.98 19.69 -8.42
N LEU A 457 17.16 19.02 -9.25
CA LEU A 457 17.65 18.13 -10.32
C LEU A 457 18.46 18.90 -11.37
N PHE A 458 18.01 20.10 -11.73
CA PHE A 458 18.72 20.96 -12.69
C PHE A 458 20.04 21.51 -12.13
N GLN A 459 20.07 21.90 -10.85
CA GLN A 459 21.30 22.24 -10.12
C GLN A 459 22.29 21.06 -10.09
N GLY A 460 21.80 19.85 -9.81
CA GLY A 460 22.61 18.63 -9.88
C GLY A 460 23.15 18.33 -11.28
N GLN A 461 22.43 18.70 -12.34
CA GLN A 461 22.92 18.62 -13.71
C GLN A 461 23.96 19.71 -14.04
N ALA A 462 23.74 20.95 -13.59
CA ALA A 462 24.67 22.06 -13.80
C ALA A 462 26.05 21.79 -13.16
N ASN A 463 26.08 21.17 -11.97
CA ASN A 463 27.31 20.80 -11.27
C ASN A 463 27.87 19.40 -11.63
N GLY A 464 27.18 18.64 -12.50
CA GLY A 464 27.60 17.32 -12.97
C GLY A 464 27.40 16.15 -11.99
N SER A 465 26.80 16.36 -10.81
CA SER A 465 26.49 15.28 -9.86
C SER A 465 25.32 14.38 -10.31
N ILE A 466 24.47 14.90 -11.20
CA ILE A 466 23.34 14.23 -11.84
C ILE A 466 23.51 14.36 -13.35
N SER A 467 23.27 13.28 -14.10
CA SER A 467 23.18 13.35 -15.57
C SER A 467 21.86 12.80 -16.10
N ILE A 468 21.07 12.13 -15.24
CA ILE A 468 19.81 11.47 -15.58
C ILE A 468 18.83 11.62 -14.41
N ALA A 469 17.56 11.88 -14.71
CA ALA A 469 16.46 11.89 -13.76
C ALA A 469 15.30 10.98 -14.21
N SER A 470 14.58 10.37 -13.26
CA SER A 470 13.32 9.66 -13.47
C SER A 470 12.11 10.54 -13.20
N ILE A 471 11.09 10.50 -14.07
CA ILE A 471 9.86 11.30 -13.99
C ILE A 471 8.63 10.38 -14.27
N PRO A 472 8.04 9.71 -13.24
CA PRO A 472 7.07 8.58 -13.34
C PRO A 472 5.68 8.67 -14.02
N GLY A 473 4.82 9.68 -13.77
CA GLY A 473 4.26 10.55 -14.83
C GLY A 473 2.90 10.13 -15.45
N SER A 474 1.98 11.08 -15.69
CA SER A 474 0.75 10.86 -16.49
C SER A 474 0.72 11.80 -17.70
N ALA A 475 0.83 11.26 -18.92
CA ALA A 475 0.84 12.06 -20.15
C ALA A 475 -0.59 12.41 -20.59
N GLU A 476 -0.88 13.70 -20.70
CA GLU A 476 -2.20 14.21 -21.10
C GLU A 476 -2.29 14.51 -22.61
N PRO A 477 -3.51 14.67 -23.17
CA PRO A 477 -3.70 15.14 -24.54
C PRO A 477 -3.19 16.57 -24.80
N GLY A 478 -3.01 17.36 -23.74
CA GLY A 478 -2.52 18.73 -23.84
C GLY A 478 -1.04 18.80 -24.22
N THR A 479 -0.68 19.81 -25.01
CA THR A 479 0.70 20.12 -25.38
C THR A 479 1.17 21.43 -24.77
N ALA A 480 2.50 21.62 -24.73
CA ALA A 480 3.14 22.92 -24.54
C ALA A 480 3.98 23.23 -25.78
N THR A 481 4.06 24.50 -26.15
CA THR A 481 4.94 25.00 -27.20
C THR A 481 6.14 25.65 -26.53
N LEU A 482 7.34 25.25 -26.92
CA LEU A 482 8.60 25.84 -26.47
C LEU A 482 8.93 27.09 -27.29
N LEU A 483 9.87 27.90 -26.82
CA LEU A 483 10.24 29.19 -27.44
C LEU A 483 10.70 29.06 -28.90
N ASP A 484 11.30 27.92 -29.28
CA ASP A 484 11.72 27.60 -30.66
C ASP A 484 10.56 27.16 -31.58
N GLY A 485 9.35 27.03 -31.05
CA GLY A 485 8.17 26.52 -31.75
C GLY A 485 7.98 25.00 -31.64
N THR A 486 8.87 24.27 -30.96
CA THR A 486 8.75 22.82 -30.75
C THR A 486 7.55 22.52 -29.84
N VAL A 487 6.72 21.55 -30.25
CA VAL A 487 5.50 21.17 -29.50
C VAL A 487 5.72 19.85 -28.77
N VAL A 488 5.69 19.90 -27.43
CA VAL A 488 5.90 18.74 -26.54
C VAL A 488 4.62 18.35 -25.80
N ARG A 489 4.52 17.09 -25.34
CA ARG A 489 3.36 16.60 -24.58
C ARG A 489 3.43 17.06 -23.12
N LYS A 490 2.30 17.36 -22.47
CA LYS A 490 2.28 17.63 -21.02
C LYS A 490 2.36 16.34 -20.21
N LEU A 491 3.21 16.34 -19.19
CA LEU A 491 3.42 15.24 -18.26
C LEU A 491 3.02 15.68 -16.85
N HIS A 492 1.82 15.30 -16.43
CA HIS A 492 1.25 15.71 -15.15
C HIS A 492 1.91 15.01 -13.97
N ARG A 493 2.14 15.79 -12.91
CA ARG A 493 2.94 15.44 -11.73
C ARG A 493 2.25 15.87 -10.45
N ASN A 494 1.83 14.92 -9.62
CA ASN A 494 1.08 15.20 -8.38
C ASN A 494 1.82 14.88 -7.08
N GLY A 495 3.14 14.68 -7.13
CA GLY A 495 3.97 14.45 -5.95
C GLY A 495 5.40 14.02 -6.29
N LEU A 496 6.25 14.03 -5.27
CA LEU A 496 7.70 13.78 -5.35
C LEU A 496 8.10 12.31 -5.59
N ARG A 497 7.26 11.35 -5.19
CA ARG A 497 7.62 9.92 -5.21
C ARG A 497 8.05 9.47 -6.62
N GLY A 498 9.17 8.76 -6.70
CA GLY A 498 9.77 8.28 -7.94
C GLY A 498 10.47 9.36 -8.79
N ILE A 499 10.51 10.62 -8.34
CA ILE A 499 11.43 11.63 -8.88
C ILE A 499 12.78 11.42 -8.21
N TYR A 500 13.75 10.89 -8.95
CA TYR A 500 15.12 10.70 -8.51
C TYR A 500 16.07 11.19 -9.58
N GLY A 501 17.26 11.62 -9.20
CA GLY A 501 18.34 11.97 -10.12
C GLY A 501 19.66 11.39 -9.67
N TRP A 502 20.50 10.99 -10.62
CA TRP A 502 21.76 10.31 -10.37
C TRP A 502 22.74 10.50 -11.54
N HIS A 503 23.99 10.10 -11.31
CA HIS A 503 25.00 9.87 -12.35
C HIS A 503 25.27 8.35 -12.45
N PRO A 504 25.34 7.73 -13.65
CA PRO A 504 25.50 6.28 -13.80
C PRO A 504 26.67 5.68 -13.01
N GLU A 505 27.85 6.31 -13.05
CA GLU A 505 29.04 5.89 -12.28
C GLU A 505 28.79 5.90 -10.76
N ASN A 506 28.15 6.97 -10.26
CA ASN A 506 27.85 7.13 -8.84
C ASN A 506 26.81 6.10 -8.37
N LEU A 507 25.77 5.85 -9.18
CA LEU A 507 24.76 4.85 -8.91
C LEU A 507 25.35 3.44 -8.91
N ALA A 508 26.18 3.09 -9.91
CA ALA A 508 26.89 1.82 -9.98
C ALA A 508 27.75 1.59 -8.72
N HIS A 509 28.55 2.59 -8.32
CA HIS A 509 29.37 2.54 -7.12
C HIS A 509 28.53 2.36 -5.85
N GLN A 510 27.51 3.20 -5.64
CA GLN A 510 26.65 3.16 -4.46
C GLN A 510 25.90 1.83 -4.33
N CYS A 511 25.32 1.33 -5.44
CA CYS A 511 24.60 0.06 -5.42
C CYS A 511 25.54 -1.14 -5.16
N LEU A 512 26.73 -1.17 -5.76
CA LEU A 512 27.71 -2.24 -5.49
C LEU A 512 28.23 -2.19 -4.05
N ALA A 513 28.52 -1.00 -3.53
CA ALA A 513 28.92 -0.82 -2.13
C ALA A 513 27.82 -1.25 -1.15
N ALA A 514 26.55 -0.92 -1.44
CA ALA A 514 25.40 -1.34 -0.63
C ALA A 514 25.21 -2.87 -0.63
N VAL A 515 25.19 -3.50 -1.81
CA VAL A 515 25.08 -4.97 -1.95
C VAL A 515 26.21 -5.68 -1.20
N HIS A 516 27.44 -5.19 -1.32
CA HIS A 516 28.60 -5.78 -0.65
C HIS A 516 28.54 -5.59 0.88
N ALA A 517 28.17 -4.39 1.36
CA ALA A 517 28.01 -4.13 2.79
C ALA A 517 26.90 -4.98 3.42
N ASP A 518 25.78 -5.16 2.71
CA ASP A 518 24.69 -6.02 3.18
C ASP A 518 25.07 -7.51 3.11
N ALA A 519 25.97 -7.92 2.21
CA ALA A 519 26.54 -9.27 2.19
C ALA A 519 27.46 -9.56 3.39
N LEU A 520 28.26 -8.58 3.81
CA LEU A 520 29.07 -8.68 5.03
C LEU A 520 28.17 -8.79 6.28
N LYS A 521 27.17 -7.92 6.43
CA LYS A 521 26.21 -7.97 7.55
C LYS A 521 25.40 -9.27 7.55
N GLY A 522 24.92 -9.71 6.39
CA GLY A 522 24.16 -10.94 6.23
C GLY A 522 24.96 -12.18 6.62
N HIS A 523 26.27 -12.15 6.38
CA HIS A 523 27.19 -13.20 6.86
C HIS A 523 27.43 -13.10 8.37
N GLU A 524 27.65 -11.92 8.95
CA GLU A 524 27.79 -11.77 10.41
C GLU A 524 26.53 -12.23 11.16
N GLN A 525 25.35 -11.89 10.64
CA GLN A 525 24.06 -12.36 11.17
C GLN A 525 23.84 -13.85 10.94
N GLY A 526 24.24 -14.39 9.78
CA GLY A 526 24.21 -15.82 9.48
C GLY A 526 25.12 -16.64 10.38
N VAL A 527 26.34 -16.19 10.64
CA VAL A 527 27.29 -16.81 11.58
C VAL A 527 26.79 -16.70 13.02
N ALA A 528 26.19 -15.58 13.42
CA ALA A 528 25.57 -15.44 14.73
C ALA A 528 24.35 -16.36 14.90
N ALA A 529 23.51 -16.50 13.86
CA ALA A 529 22.38 -17.42 13.84
C ALA A 529 22.84 -18.89 13.84
N GLN A 530 23.88 -19.24 13.08
CA GLN A 530 24.47 -20.57 13.05
C GLN A 530 25.13 -20.93 14.38
N ALA A 531 25.93 -20.04 14.98
CA ALA A 531 26.50 -20.27 16.32
C ALA A 531 25.41 -20.43 17.40
N ARG A 532 24.28 -19.72 17.26
CA ARG A 532 23.10 -19.88 18.12
C ARG A 532 22.36 -21.19 17.84
N ALA A 533 22.28 -21.65 16.60
CA ALA A 533 21.71 -22.94 16.21
C ALA A 533 22.59 -24.12 16.67
N GLU A 534 23.91 -24.02 16.53
CA GLU A 534 24.88 -25.00 17.05
C GLU A 534 24.85 -25.07 18.58
N SER A 535 24.68 -23.91 19.25
CA SER A 535 24.42 -23.84 20.71
C SER A 535 23.10 -24.49 21.13
N ILE A 536 22.12 -24.64 20.22
CA ILE A 536 20.83 -25.30 20.48
C ILE A 536 20.90 -26.79 20.11
N ALA A 537 21.60 -27.13 19.01
CA ALA A 537 21.84 -28.49 18.54
C ALA A 537 22.74 -29.31 19.48
N ALA A 538 23.55 -28.66 20.32
CA ALA A 538 24.32 -29.30 21.38
C ALA A 538 23.48 -30.02 22.48
N GLY A 539 22.14 -30.06 22.34
CA GLY A 539 21.23 -30.73 23.26
C GLY A 539 20.21 -31.71 22.64
N VAL A 540 20.17 -31.92 21.31
CA VAL A 540 19.20 -32.83 20.67
C VAL A 540 19.81 -33.52 19.44
N ASP A 541 19.82 -34.85 19.45
CA ASP A 541 20.03 -35.67 18.25
C ASP A 541 18.74 -35.67 17.39
N ASP A 542 18.72 -34.98 16.26
CA ASP A 542 17.92 -35.39 15.09
C ASP A 542 18.36 -34.67 13.80
N GLU A 543 18.56 -35.42 12.72
CA GLU A 543 18.87 -34.89 11.38
C GLU A 543 17.59 -34.34 10.71
N VAL A 544 17.37 -33.02 10.78
CA VAL A 544 16.26 -32.36 10.08
C VAL A 544 16.71 -31.89 8.69
N PHE A 545 15.96 -32.31 7.67
CA PHE A 545 16.26 -32.13 6.25
C PHE A 545 16.29 -30.66 5.77
N GLY A 546 17.45 -30.23 5.28
CA GLY A 546 17.58 -29.49 4.01
C GLY A 546 16.86 -28.15 3.87
N ILE A 547 17.16 -27.18 4.74
CA ILE A 547 16.70 -25.79 4.61
C ILE A 547 17.91 -24.84 4.46
N ASP A 548 17.81 -23.87 3.54
CA ASP A 548 18.62 -22.65 3.36
C ASP A 548 20.05 -22.63 2.75
N ASP A 549 20.48 -23.67 2.01
CA ASP A 549 21.78 -23.64 1.30
C ASP A 549 21.91 -22.54 0.21
N ILE A 550 20.80 -22.14 -0.43
CA ILE A 550 20.83 -21.20 -1.58
C ILE A 550 21.11 -19.75 -1.15
N ALA A 551 20.67 -19.35 0.05
CA ALA A 551 20.91 -18.00 0.56
C ALA A 551 22.37 -17.84 1.04
N SER A 552 22.89 -18.85 1.72
CA SER A 552 24.29 -18.92 2.18
C SER A 552 25.29 -18.77 1.03
N ASP A 553 25.08 -19.52 -0.05
CA ASP A 553 25.96 -19.56 -1.23
C ASP A 553 25.98 -18.23 -2.03
N ILE A 554 24.86 -17.50 -2.10
CA ILE A 554 24.81 -16.17 -2.72
C ILE A 554 25.54 -15.13 -1.85
N TRP A 555 25.25 -15.07 -0.55
CA TRP A 555 25.91 -14.09 0.33
C TRP A 555 27.43 -14.31 0.39
N THR A 556 27.88 -15.56 0.41
CA THR A 556 29.31 -15.90 0.38
C THR A 556 30.01 -15.37 -0.87
N ARG A 557 29.38 -15.44 -2.05
CA ARG A 557 29.94 -14.86 -3.29
C ARG A 557 29.93 -13.33 -3.34
N LEU A 558 29.02 -12.68 -2.65
CA LEU A 558 28.89 -11.21 -2.59
C LEU A 558 29.84 -10.56 -1.56
N GLN A 559 30.52 -11.35 -0.72
CA GLN A 559 31.57 -10.87 0.19
C GLN A 559 32.88 -10.48 -0.51
N VAL A 560 33.07 -10.80 -1.80
CA VAL A 560 34.21 -10.27 -2.55
C VAL A 560 33.92 -8.81 -2.87
N ALA A 561 34.79 -7.91 -2.40
CA ALA A 561 34.65 -6.48 -2.63
C ALA A 561 34.56 -6.16 -4.14
N PRO A 562 33.66 -5.26 -4.57
CA PRO A 562 33.45 -4.97 -5.99
C PRO A 562 34.73 -4.43 -6.63
N SER A 563 35.20 -5.08 -7.70
CA SER A 563 36.34 -4.58 -8.47
C SER A 563 35.91 -3.41 -9.37
N ARG A 564 36.90 -2.63 -9.82
CA ARG A 564 36.67 -1.56 -10.80
C ARG A 564 36.02 -2.09 -12.09
N ASP A 565 36.35 -3.30 -12.50
CA ASP A 565 35.77 -3.93 -13.70
C ASP A 565 34.28 -4.25 -13.51
N VAL A 566 33.87 -4.63 -12.29
CA VAL A 566 32.43 -4.81 -11.94
C VAL A 566 31.70 -3.48 -11.94
N GLN A 567 32.31 -2.43 -11.39
CA GLN A 567 31.73 -1.07 -11.40
C GLN A 567 31.53 -0.56 -12.83
N LEU A 568 32.55 -0.70 -13.69
CA LEU A 568 32.46 -0.35 -15.11
C LEU A 568 31.38 -1.19 -15.83
N ALA A 569 31.32 -2.50 -15.62
CA ALA A 569 30.30 -3.34 -16.24
C ALA A 569 28.85 -2.96 -15.84
N VAL A 570 28.64 -2.54 -14.59
CA VAL A 570 27.34 -2.01 -14.14
C VAL A 570 27.07 -0.63 -14.75
N GLN A 571 28.07 0.25 -14.80
CA GLN A 571 27.94 1.56 -15.44
C GLN A 571 27.60 1.44 -16.93
N ASP A 572 28.37 0.65 -17.69
CA ASP A 572 28.17 0.40 -19.13
C ASP A 572 26.75 -0.13 -19.40
N PHE A 573 26.26 -1.05 -18.56
CA PHE A 573 24.89 -1.56 -18.66
C PHE A 573 23.83 -0.50 -18.34
N LEU A 574 24.05 0.31 -17.30
CA LEU A 574 23.12 1.41 -16.97
C LEU A 574 23.06 2.42 -18.14
N GLU A 575 24.21 2.80 -18.70
CA GLU A 575 24.28 3.66 -19.89
C GLU A 575 23.64 3.00 -21.13
N GLU A 576 23.82 1.70 -21.36
CA GLU A 576 23.12 0.91 -22.41
C GLU A 576 21.59 1.06 -22.29
N ILE A 577 21.04 0.89 -21.09
CA ILE A 577 19.59 0.98 -20.88
C ILE A 577 19.11 2.44 -20.92
N TYR A 578 19.87 3.38 -20.37
CA TYR A 578 19.47 4.79 -20.28
C TYR A 578 19.45 5.51 -21.63
N PHE A 579 20.42 5.23 -22.52
CA PHE A 579 20.55 5.90 -23.81
C PHE A 579 20.08 5.05 -25.01
N ARG A 580 19.32 3.98 -24.75
CA ARG A 580 18.75 3.11 -25.78
C ARG A 580 17.79 3.86 -26.72
N ALA A 581 17.70 3.38 -27.96
CA ALA A 581 16.72 3.86 -28.94
C ALA A 581 16.06 2.67 -29.68
N PRO A 582 14.73 2.69 -29.90
CA PRO A 582 13.77 3.69 -29.45
C PRO A 582 13.43 3.56 -27.95
N GLN A 583 12.93 4.64 -27.35
CA GLN A 583 12.43 4.65 -25.98
C GLN A 583 11.10 5.42 -25.93
N ASP A 584 9.98 4.71 -25.76
CA ASP A 584 8.66 5.33 -25.51
C ASP A 584 8.22 5.04 -24.07
N PRO A 585 8.39 6.00 -23.14
CA PRO A 585 8.08 5.79 -21.73
C PRO A 585 6.57 5.58 -21.43
N SER A 586 5.68 5.69 -22.41
CA SER A 586 4.27 5.34 -22.26
C SER A 586 3.96 3.85 -22.47
N VAL A 587 4.89 3.09 -23.08
CA VAL A 587 4.76 1.65 -23.35
C VAL A 587 5.14 0.84 -22.09
N SER A 588 4.41 -0.24 -21.79
CA SER A 588 4.57 -0.99 -20.54
C SER A 588 5.95 -1.62 -20.37
N VAL A 589 6.50 -2.26 -21.41
CA VAL A 589 7.85 -2.86 -21.34
C VAL A 589 8.94 -1.78 -21.16
N GLU A 590 8.77 -0.63 -21.80
CA GLU A 590 9.69 0.50 -21.64
C GLU A 590 9.65 1.10 -20.23
N ARG A 591 8.47 1.19 -19.61
CA ARG A 591 8.34 1.57 -18.18
C ARG A 591 9.04 0.57 -17.27
N ALA A 592 8.96 -0.73 -17.58
CA ALA A 592 9.60 -1.78 -16.78
C ALA A 592 11.14 -1.66 -16.89
N LEU A 593 11.67 -1.53 -18.10
CA LEU A 593 13.11 -1.32 -18.34
C LEU A 593 13.63 -0.03 -17.68
N ASN A 594 12.86 1.07 -17.75
CA ASN A 594 13.24 2.33 -17.12
C ASN A 594 13.26 2.22 -15.58
N LEU A 595 12.29 1.52 -14.96
CA LEU A 595 12.36 1.25 -13.52
C LEU A 595 13.52 0.30 -13.19
N ALA A 596 13.75 -0.74 -13.98
CA ALA A 596 14.83 -1.70 -13.76
C ALA A 596 16.17 -0.97 -13.63
N ALA A 597 16.49 -0.08 -14.56
CA ALA A 597 17.70 0.72 -14.53
C ALA A 597 17.70 1.81 -13.44
N THR A 598 16.54 2.35 -13.05
CA THR A 598 16.43 3.24 -11.87
C THR A 598 16.74 2.48 -10.56
N ASN A 599 16.38 1.20 -10.48
CA ASN A 599 16.61 0.33 -9.33
C ASN A 599 17.95 -0.43 -9.43
N GLY A 600 19.05 0.33 -9.48
CA GLY A 600 20.41 -0.18 -9.67
C GLY A 600 20.86 -1.26 -8.67
N TYR A 601 20.25 -1.36 -7.49
CA TYR A 601 20.59 -2.36 -6.47
C TYR A 601 20.37 -3.81 -6.97
N GLN A 602 19.26 -4.05 -7.65
CA GLN A 602 18.93 -5.38 -8.17
C GLN A 602 19.89 -5.80 -9.29
N ILE A 603 20.25 -4.86 -10.17
CA ILE A 603 21.25 -5.05 -11.23
C ILE A 603 22.63 -5.32 -10.63
N ALA A 604 23.10 -4.47 -9.72
CA ALA A 604 24.39 -4.59 -9.05
C ALA A 604 24.57 -5.96 -8.36
N THR A 605 23.49 -6.49 -7.76
CA THR A 605 23.48 -7.84 -7.15
C THR A 605 23.79 -8.93 -8.18
N ALA A 606 23.14 -8.89 -9.35
CA ALA A 606 23.36 -9.89 -10.41
C ALA A 606 24.74 -9.76 -11.07
N PHE A 607 25.20 -8.53 -11.32
CA PHE A 607 26.53 -8.30 -11.89
C PHE A 607 27.64 -8.76 -10.95
N LEU A 608 27.58 -8.42 -9.65
CA LEU A 608 28.60 -8.83 -8.67
C LEU A 608 28.66 -10.37 -8.53
N ASP A 609 27.50 -11.03 -8.36
CA ASP A 609 27.42 -12.51 -8.26
C ASP A 609 27.81 -13.25 -9.56
N ALA A 610 27.64 -12.64 -10.74
CA ALA A 610 28.03 -13.24 -12.01
C ALA A 610 29.53 -13.08 -12.31
N LEU A 611 30.06 -11.86 -12.13
CA LEU A 611 31.44 -11.51 -12.46
C LEU A 611 32.43 -12.15 -11.47
N ASN A 612 32.07 -12.27 -10.19
CA ASN A 612 32.87 -13.01 -9.20
C ASN A 612 33.02 -14.50 -9.57
N ASP A 613 32.06 -15.09 -10.30
CA ASP A 613 32.10 -16.46 -10.82
C ASP A 613 32.75 -16.60 -12.22
N GLY A 614 33.40 -15.52 -12.70
CA GLY A 614 34.09 -15.44 -13.99
C GLY A 614 33.17 -15.41 -15.21
N LEU A 615 31.90 -15.05 -15.03
CA LEU A 615 30.94 -14.89 -16.12
C LEU A 615 30.92 -13.44 -16.61
N GLN A 616 30.78 -13.23 -17.91
CA GLN A 616 30.60 -11.90 -18.50
C GLN A 616 29.14 -11.68 -18.88
N TYR A 617 28.67 -10.43 -18.77
CA TYR A 617 27.36 -10.02 -19.27
C TYR A 617 27.26 -10.28 -20.79
N GLN A 618 26.13 -10.84 -21.23
CA GLN A 618 25.90 -11.20 -22.63
C GLN A 618 24.81 -10.35 -23.26
N THR A 619 23.65 -10.20 -22.60
CA THR A 619 22.47 -9.50 -23.12
C THR A 619 21.39 -9.42 -22.03
N TYR A 620 20.39 -8.56 -22.25
CA TYR A 620 19.14 -8.58 -21.52
C TYR A 620 17.97 -8.96 -22.44
N SER A 621 16.92 -9.54 -21.86
CA SER A 621 15.63 -9.71 -22.52
C SER A 621 14.49 -9.26 -21.60
N SER A 622 13.31 -9.06 -22.18
CA SER A 622 12.08 -8.78 -21.44
C SER A 622 10.96 -9.69 -21.93
N GLU A 623 10.17 -10.21 -21.01
CA GLU A 623 8.99 -11.03 -21.29
C GLU A 623 7.82 -10.63 -20.39
N TYR A 624 6.59 -10.93 -20.82
CA TYR A 624 5.42 -10.68 -19.99
C TYR A 624 5.37 -11.70 -18.85
N SER A 625 5.34 -11.22 -17.60
CA SER A 625 5.39 -12.13 -16.46
C SER A 625 4.03 -12.76 -16.18
N PRO A 626 3.95 -14.11 -16.06
CA PRO A 626 2.75 -14.75 -15.53
C PRO A 626 2.55 -14.50 -14.03
N PHE A 627 3.57 -13.98 -13.33
CA PHE A 627 3.54 -13.67 -11.90
C PHE A 627 2.97 -12.26 -11.69
N SER A 628 1.67 -12.11 -11.98
CA SER A 628 0.93 -10.86 -11.78
C SER A 628 -0.34 -11.08 -10.97
N ARG A 629 -0.70 -10.09 -10.14
CA ARG A 629 -2.01 -10.05 -9.48
C ARG A 629 -3.11 -9.76 -10.50
N VAL A 630 -4.36 -10.04 -10.16
CA VAL A 630 -5.50 -9.64 -11.01
C VAL A 630 -5.47 -8.12 -11.21
N GLY A 631 -5.37 -7.68 -12.46
CA GLY A 631 -5.22 -6.26 -12.82
C GLY A 631 -3.79 -5.70 -12.82
N GLY A 632 -2.78 -6.49 -12.45
CA GLY A 632 -1.37 -6.12 -12.56
C GLY A 632 -0.86 -6.17 -14.02
N ASN A 633 0.28 -5.53 -14.29
CA ASN A 633 0.94 -5.53 -15.59
C ASN A 633 2.44 -5.81 -15.35
N CYS A 634 2.76 -7.07 -15.10
CA CYS A 634 4.11 -7.47 -14.73
C CYS A 634 4.96 -7.81 -15.96
N TRP A 635 6.20 -7.32 -15.96
CA TRP A 635 7.23 -7.68 -16.94
C TRP A 635 8.42 -8.30 -16.21
N ASP A 636 8.90 -9.42 -16.72
CA ASP A 636 10.13 -10.06 -16.28
C ASP A 636 11.29 -9.53 -17.12
N ILE A 637 12.23 -8.85 -16.48
CA ILE A 637 13.51 -8.44 -17.08
C ILE A 637 14.52 -9.54 -16.74
N ILE A 638 15.21 -10.07 -17.75
CA ILE A 638 16.15 -11.19 -17.61
C ILE A 638 17.53 -10.75 -18.07
N LEU A 639 18.51 -10.76 -17.17
CA LEU A 639 19.92 -10.51 -17.48
C LEU A 639 20.65 -11.84 -17.66
N ARG A 640 21.36 -11.99 -18.78
CA ARG A 640 22.05 -13.24 -19.15
C ARG A 640 23.56 -13.05 -19.15
N PHE A 641 24.25 -13.95 -18.47
CA PHE A 641 25.71 -13.98 -18.31
C PHE A 641 26.28 -15.30 -18.81
N LYS A 642 27.49 -15.29 -19.34
CA LYS A 642 28.14 -16.48 -19.94
C LYS A 642 29.63 -16.51 -19.65
N ASP A 643 30.18 -17.71 -19.50
CA ASP A 643 31.61 -17.93 -19.38
C ASP A 643 32.30 -17.70 -20.75
N PRO A 644 33.22 -16.73 -20.87
CA PRO A 644 33.88 -16.42 -22.14
C PRO A 644 34.92 -17.48 -22.55
N VAL A 645 35.46 -18.24 -21.59
CA VAL A 645 36.50 -19.25 -21.83
C VAL A 645 35.88 -20.62 -22.10
N ARG A 646 34.78 -20.97 -21.41
CA ARG A 646 34.13 -22.28 -21.46
C ARG A 646 32.74 -22.18 -22.08
N SER A 647 32.67 -22.16 -23.40
CA SER A 647 31.43 -22.07 -24.19
C SER A 647 30.41 -23.21 -23.98
N THR A 648 30.82 -24.28 -23.29
CA THR A 648 30.00 -25.42 -22.86
C THR A 648 29.39 -25.27 -21.45
N ARG A 649 29.88 -24.34 -20.62
CA ARG A 649 29.25 -23.99 -19.32
C ARG A 649 27.89 -23.34 -19.63
N GLY A 650 26.85 -23.74 -18.89
CA GLY A 650 25.53 -23.14 -19.01
C GLY A 650 25.57 -21.64 -18.74
N ALA A 651 24.75 -20.87 -19.46
CA ALA A 651 24.61 -19.44 -19.17
C ALA A 651 23.90 -19.27 -17.83
N ARG A 652 24.17 -18.17 -17.11
CA ARG A 652 23.46 -17.81 -15.89
C ARG A 652 22.47 -16.71 -16.20
N GLU A 653 21.25 -16.87 -15.70
CA GLU A 653 20.18 -15.90 -15.91
C GLU A 653 19.66 -15.38 -14.57
N TYR A 654 19.41 -14.08 -14.51
CA TYR A 654 18.85 -13.38 -13.36
C TYR A 654 17.55 -12.68 -13.78
N ARG A 655 16.46 -12.94 -13.07
CA ARG A 655 15.13 -12.38 -13.38
C ARG A 655 14.64 -11.45 -12.29
N PHE A 656 14.10 -10.32 -12.74
CA PHE A 656 13.49 -9.26 -11.95
C PHE A 656 12.07 -9.03 -12.48
N THR A 657 11.06 -9.21 -11.63
CA THR A 657 9.67 -8.97 -12.01
C THR A 657 9.30 -7.53 -11.63
N ILE A 658 8.70 -6.77 -12.55
CA ILE A 658 8.31 -5.36 -12.33
C ILE A 658 6.84 -5.17 -12.72
N ASP A 659 5.99 -4.79 -11.76
CA ASP A 659 4.60 -4.39 -12.01
C ASP A 659 4.56 -2.92 -12.46
N VAL A 660 4.22 -2.69 -13.73
CA VAL A 660 4.03 -1.35 -14.31
C VAL A 660 2.54 -0.98 -14.41
N ALA A 661 1.66 -1.65 -13.65
CA ALA A 661 0.23 -1.34 -13.66
C ALA A 661 -0.04 0.13 -13.34
N ASP A 662 0.67 0.70 -12.36
CA ASP A 662 0.46 2.07 -11.91
C ASP A 662 1.47 3.09 -12.49
N THR A 663 1.22 4.37 -12.20
CA THR A 663 2.10 5.52 -12.53
C THR A 663 3.47 5.43 -11.84
N LEU A 664 3.55 4.71 -10.72
CA LEU A 664 4.80 4.33 -10.07
C LEU A 664 4.98 2.81 -10.20
N PRO A 665 5.81 2.34 -11.15
CA PRO A 665 6.17 0.94 -11.25
C PRO A 665 6.88 0.44 -9.99
N VAL A 666 6.70 -0.84 -9.66
CA VAL A 666 7.28 -1.47 -8.46
C VAL A 666 7.95 -2.80 -8.79
N ALA A 667 9.08 -3.08 -8.15
CA ALA A 667 9.70 -4.41 -8.23
C ALA A 667 8.93 -5.42 -7.36
N VAL A 668 8.74 -6.63 -7.89
CA VAL A 668 7.93 -7.69 -7.29
C VAL A 668 8.81 -8.86 -6.84
N GLY A 669 8.93 -9.04 -5.52
CA GLY A 669 9.69 -10.13 -4.92
C GLY A 669 11.21 -9.96 -4.96
N ARG A 670 11.93 -11.06 -4.69
CA ARG A 670 13.40 -11.14 -4.74
C ARG A 670 13.90 -11.60 -6.11
N VAL A 671 15.10 -11.15 -6.48
CA VAL A 671 15.83 -11.60 -7.67
C VAL A 671 15.86 -13.12 -7.74
N ARG A 672 15.59 -13.70 -8.90
CA ARG A 672 15.69 -15.15 -9.13
C ARG A 672 16.88 -15.45 -10.03
N ARG A 673 17.66 -16.48 -9.71
CA ARG A 673 18.85 -16.92 -10.45
C ARG A 673 18.70 -18.39 -10.85
N TRP A 674 19.09 -18.74 -12.07
CA TRP A 674 19.26 -20.14 -12.49
C TRP A 674 20.37 -20.29 -13.53
N VAL A 675 20.70 -21.54 -13.86
CA VAL A 675 21.56 -21.89 -14.99
C VAL A 675 20.66 -22.30 -16.15
N ALA A 676 20.76 -21.58 -17.27
CA ALA A 676 20.05 -21.90 -18.50
C ALA A 676 20.65 -23.18 -19.12
N VAL A 677 19.84 -24.24 -19.13
CA VAL A 677 20.12 -25.47 -19.89
C VAL A 677 19.84 -25.21 -21.38
N ARG A 678 20.64 -25.79 -22.27
CA ARG A 678 20.46 -25.68 -23.73
C ARG A 678 19.29 -26.52 -24.24
#